data_AF-A0AAV6CDL1-F1
#
_entry.id   AF-A0AAV6CDL1-F1
#
_cell.length_a   1.000
_cell.length_b   1.000
_cell.length_c   1.000
_cell.angle_alpha   90.00
_cell.angle_beta   90.00
_cell.angle_gamma   90.00
#
_symmetry.space_group_name_H-M   'P 1'
#
loop_
_entity.id
_entity.type
_entity.pdbx_description
1 polymer ?
#
loop_
_entity_poly.entity_id
_entity_poly.type
_entity_poly.pdbx_seq_one_letter_code
_entity_poly.pdbx_strand_id
1 'polypeptide(L)'
;MPDELPPAAPQPPARKKYVRAVGPKLRVVLYIVFGLVALLGANSAYLISITIMEKLSGLTYQNYFYQLMFLAHLVLGLLLLVPFIIFGIGHIKNSHNRPNKRAVRVGYALFFVALALLFSGVALTRLDFFEIKDPAIRRVSYWVHIITPLVAVWLYILHRLAGPRIKWKVGLSWAGAVAAMVVLMVSLHKQDPRKWNVAGPKEGEKYFKPSLARTATGNFIPAKTLMMDEYCMKCHTDAYKGWFHSSHHFSSFNNPPYLFSVRETRQVALKRDGNVKAARWCAGCHDVVPFFSGAFDDPNYDDVNHPTSQAGITCTACHAITHVHSTKGNADYTIEEPLHYPFAFSTNSLLQFINNQLVKAKPEFHKKTFLKPLHQTAEFCSTCHKVHLPQELTHYKEFLRGQNHYDTFLLSGVSGHNARSFYYPPKAEQNCNNCHMPLQKMEDDFAGKRYGTNDALMVHNHLFPAANTGVAHLLGFTNAVKAHSDFLKGSVRVDIIGIKEGGTIDAPLIGPLRPNVPALKRGKKYLLEIVLRTVKLGHPLTQGTADSNELWVDGTLRSGQKVVGRTGGLGDYNRVDPWSHFVNVYMLDRHGNRIDRRNPQDIFTPLYNHQIPPGAAQVVHYEFTVPEDLNEPLKVDFKFNYRKFDTTYMQYVYGKSYTNTLPIVEMASDSITFPIEGVDAVVTNAPSPIIPWQRWNDYGIGLFLEGDKGSEKGELIQAEHAFKEVEKLGRADGPLNLARVYLKEGRLEDTVAALQRAAKFDPPAPRWTIAWLNGLVNKQNGYLDEAIKEFTSILEDRYPELEQRMFHFSKDYEVINELGQTLFERAKLERGNRERQQEFLKAAVARFKKTLELDSENLAAHYNLSLIYPLLGETALAEEHRQAHERYRPDDNARDKAIAIHRRNNPAADHAAQSIVIYPLQRKEALAREGAAPAKLAQNE
;
A
#
# COMPACT_ATOMS: atom_id res chain seq x y z
N MET A 1 92.71 50.77 -60.11
CA MET A 1 92.82 50.21 -58.75
C MET A 1 91.42 50.11 -58.17
N PRO A 2 91.07 48.99 -57.53
CA PRO A 2 89.70 48.66 -57.15
C PRO A 2 89.35 49.27 -55.80
N ASP A 3 88.10 49.69 -55.60
CA ASP A 3 87.53 49.88 -54.26
C ASP A 3 86.30 48.99 -54.12
N GLU A 4 86.47 47.94 -53.31
CA GLU A 4 85.43 47.00 -52.89
C GLU A 4 84.41 47.71 -52.01
N LEU A 5 83.13 47.55 -52.34
CA LEU A 5 82.01 47.93 -51.49
C LEU A 5 81.80 46.88 -50.37
N PRO A 6 81.53 47.30 -49.12
CA PRO A 6 81.43 46.42 -47.96
C PRO A 6 80.13 45.57 -47.94
N PRO A 7 80.11 44.45 -47.20
CA PRO A 7 78.99 43.52 -47.17
C PRO A 7 77.73 44.11 -46.51
N ALA A 8 76.57 43.77 -47.08
CA ALA A 8 75.26 44.20 -46.61
C ALA A 8 74.97 43.72 -45.17
N ALA A 9 74.57 44.66 -44.31
CA ALA A 9 74.16 44.40 -42.94
C ALA A 9 72.93 43.46 -42.85
N PRO A 10 72.85 42.57 -41.85
CA PRO A 10 71.72 41.65 -41.67
C PRO A 10 70.42 42.42 -41.48
N GLN A 11 69.37 42.03 -42.23
CA GLN A 11 68.05 42.63 -42.09
C GLN A 11 67.54 42.46 -40.63
N PRO A 12 67.05 43.53 -39.99
CA PRO A 12 66.48 43.43 -38.66
C PRO A 12 65.27 42.48 -38.69
N PRO A 13 65.09 41.60 -37.69
CA PRO A 13 63.98 40.68 -37.65
C PRO A 13 62.67 41.47 -37.77
N ALA A 14 61.79 41.03 -38.68
CA ALA A 14 60.50 41.66 -38.93
C ALA A 14 59.80 41.96 -37.60
N ARG A 15 59.66 43.26 -37.26
CA ARG A 15 58.98 43.70 -36.04
C ARG A 15 57.55 43.16 -36.07
N LYS A 16 57.26 42.14 -35.26
CA LYS A 16 55.90 41.59 -35.09
C LYS A 16 54.93 42.74 -34.82
N LYS A 17 53.97 42.94 -35.71
CA LYS A 17 52.93 43.99 -35.62
C LYS A 17 52.27 43.91 -34.24
N TYR A 18 52.30 44.99 -33.47
CA TYR A 18 51.75 45.01 -32.11
C TYR A 18 50.22 44.85 -32.16
N VAL A 19 49.72 43.68 -31.77
CA VAL A 19 48.29 43.42 -31.63
C VAL A 19 47.88 43.65 -30.17
N ARG A 20 46.94 44.57 -29.94
CA ARG A 20 46.34 44.79 -28.62
C ARG A 20 45.67 43.49 -28.14
N ALA A 21 45.91 43.10 -26.90
CA ALA A 21 45.34 41.88 -26.31
C ALA A 21 43.79 41.86 -26.36
N VAL A 22 43.18 43.05 -26.32
CA VAL A 22 41.76 43.27 -26.58
C VAL A 22 41.63 44.34 -27.67
N GLY A 23 41.45 43.90 -28.91
CA GLY A 23 41.18 44.78 -30.05
C GLY A 23 39.76 45.36 -30.04
N PRO A 24 39.40 46.29 -30.95
CA PRO A 24 38.09 46.96 -30.96
C PRO A 24 36.91 45.98 -31.03
N LYS A 25 36.98 44.98 -31.92
CA LYS A 25 35.94 43.93 -32.04
C LYS A 25 35.86 43.05 -30.78
N LEU A 26 37.00 42.61 -30.25
CA LEU A 26 37.06 41.77 -29.04
C LEU A 26 36.59 42.53 -27.78
N ARG A 27 36.70 43.86 -27.78
CA ARG A 27 36.19 44.72 -26.70
C ARG A 27 34.67 44.71 -26.62
N VAL A 28 33.98 44.70 -27.76
CA VAL A 28 32.51 44.59 -27.79
C VAL A 28 32.08 43.25 -27.19
N VAL A 29 32.71 42.15 -27.62
CA VAL A 29 32.43 40.81 -27.06
C VAL A 29 32.71 40.77 -25.56
N LEU A 30 33.79 41.41 -25.09
CA LEU A 30 34.10 41.52 -23.67
C LEU A 30 33.01 42.27 -22.87
N TYR A 31 32.45 43.35 -23.41
CA TYR A 31 31.36 44.05 -22.74
C TYR A 31 30.08 43.22 -22.68
N ILE A 32 29.77 42.44 -23.72
CA ILE A 32 28.67 41.47 -23.71
C ILE A 32 28.91 40.41 -22.62
N VAL A 33 30.11 39.83 -22.57
CA VAL A 33 30.49 38.86 -21.54
C VAL A 33 30.36 39.46 -20.14
N PHE A 34 30.84 40.68 -19.90
CA PHE A 34 30.71 41.33 -18.60
C PHE A 34 29.26 41.63 -18.22
N GLY A 35 28.43 42.07 -19.17
CA GLY A 35 27.00 42.29 -18.93
C GLY A 35 26.28 41.00 -18.54
N LEU A 36 26.53 39.92 -19.29
CA LEU A 36 25.94 38.60 -19.03
C LEU A 36 26.42 38.01 -17.70
N VAL A 37 27.72 38.07 -17.41
CA VAL A 37 28.27 37.60 -16.12
C VAL A 37 27.72 38.41 -14.95
N ALA A 38 27.53 39.72 -15.11
CA ALA A 38 26.90 40.55 -14.07
C ALA A 38 25.45 40.11 -13.82
N LEU A 39 24.61 40.05 -14.86
CA LEU A 39 23.22 39.61 -14.71
C LEU A 39 23.12 38.20 -14.11
N LEU A 40 23.95 37.26 -14.58
CA LEU A 40 24.01 35.90 -14.06
C LEU A 40 24.45 35.89 -12.60
N GLY A 41 25.45 36.69 -12.22
CA GLY A 41 25.92 36.82 -10.84
C GLY A 41 24.83 37.35 -9.89
N ALA A 42 24.07 38.36 -10.32
CA ALA A 42 22.94 38.90 -9.54
C ALA A 42 21.82 37.87 -9.37
N ASN A 43 21.48 37.17 -10.46
CA ASN A 43 20.48 36.11 -10.45
C ASN A 43 20.91 34.91 -9.58
N SER A 44 22.17 34.46 -9.68
CA SER A 44 22.75 33.43 -8.82
C SER A 44 22.71 33.81 -7.35
N ALA A 45 23.03 35.07 -7.03
CA ALA A 45 22.97 35.57 -5.65
C ALA A 45 21.56 35.44 -5.09
N TYR A 46 20.53 35.84 -5.85
CA TYR A 46 19.13 35.64 -5.47
C TYR A 46 18.77 34.16 -5.27
N LEU A 47 19.09 33.28 -6.24
CA LEU A 47 18.76 31.86 -6.15
C LEU A 47 19.43 31.17 -4.97
N ILE A 48 20.68 31.52 -4.69
CA ILE A 48 21.45 31.03 -3.52
C ILE A 48 20.83 31.57 -2.24
N SER A 49 20.46 32.86 -2.16
CA SER A 49 19.82 33.43 -0.98
C SER A 49 18.51 32.72 -0.63
N ILE A 50 17.66 32.43 -1.62
CA ILE A 50 16.45 31.62 -1.40
C ILE A 50 16.81 30.22 -0.93
N THR A 51 17.77 29.54 -1.58
CA THR A 51 18.18 28.18 -1.20
C THR A 51 18.75 28.11 0.23
N ILE A 52 19.55 29.10 0.65
CA ILE A 52 20.06 29.21 2.02
C ILE A 52 18.90 29.46 2.99
N MET A 53 17.97 30.35 2.65
CA MET A 53 16.80 30.65 3.47
C MET A 53 15.91 29.42 3.67
N GLU A 54 15.70 28.61 2.64
CA GLU A 54 15.01 27.31 2.74
C GLU A 54 15.75 26.36 3.69
N LYS A 55 17.07 26.24 3.55
CA LYS A 55 17.89 25.36 4.41
C LYS A 55 17.87 25.80 5.87
N LEU A 56 17.87 27.11 6.14
CA LEU A 56 17.88 27.66 7.50
C LEU A 56 16.50 27.59 8.17
N SER A 57 15.43 27.80 7.40
CA SER A 57 14.07 27.82 7.95
C SER A 57 13.36 26.46 7.93
N GLY A 58 13.83 25.52 7.10
CA GLY A 58 13.11 24.28 6.81
C GLY A 58 11.85 24.45 5.95
N LEU A 59 11.53 25.68 5.52
CA LEU A 59 10.39 26.00 4.67
C LEU A 59 10.80 26.04 3.19
N THR A 60 9.84 25.86 2.28
CA THR A 60 10.08 25.99 0.83
C THR A 60 9.53 27.32 0.36
N TYR A 61 10.44 28.12 -0.17
CA TYR A 61 10.18 29.41 -0.78
C TYR A 61 10.27 29.33 -2.30
N GLN A 62 10.68 28.21 -2.90
CA GLN A 62 10.59 28.06 -4.35
C GLN A 62 9.13 28.24 -4.81
N ASN A 63 8.86 29.32 -5.52
CA ASN A 63 7.55 29.70 -6.04
C ASN A 63 7.59 29.93 -7.55
N TYR A 64 6.48 30.31 -8.15
CA TYR A 64 6.40 30.58 -9.60
C TYR A 64 7.49 31.57 -10.05
N PHE A 65 7.71 32.64 -9.30
CA PHE A 65 8.74 33.64 -9.58
C PHE A 65 10.17 33.09 -9.43
N TYR A 66 10.44 32.25 -8.42
CA TYR A 66 11.71 31.52 -8.34
C TYR A 66 11.95 30.69 -9.59
N GLN A 67 10.95 29.96 -10.09
CA GLN A 67 11.09 29.16 -11.30
C GLN A 67 11.39 30.02 -12.54
N LEU A 68 10.80 31.21 -12.65
CA LEU A 68 11.16 32.17 -13.69
C LEU A 68 12.59 32.70 -13.56
N MET A 69 13.05 32.98 -12.33
CA MET A 69 14.43 33.40 -12.09
C MET A 69 15.42 32.27 -12.37
N PHE A 70 15.05 31.03 -12.09
CA PHE A 70 15.84 29.87 -12.47
C PHE A 70 15.85 29.67 -13.99
N LEU A 71 14.73 29.86 -14.69
CA LEU A 71 14.70 29.88 -16.16
C LEU A 71 15.63 30.97 -16.71
N ALA A 72 15.59 32.18 -16.14
CA ALA A 72 16.50 33.27 -16.53
C ALA A 72 17.97 32.88 -16.31
N HIS A 73 18.29 32.17 -15.24
CA HIS A 73 19.64 31.62 -15.00
C HIS A 73 20.11 30.72 -16.15
N LEU A 74 19.25 29.77 -16.56
CA LEU A 74 19.55 28.82 -17.62
C LEU A 74 19.76 29.54 -18.96
N VAL A 75 18.85 30.46 -19.32
CA VAL A 75 18.93 31.24 -20.56
C VAL A 75 20.18 32.11 -20.59
N LEU A 76 20.46 32.85 -19.51
CA LEU A 76 21.65 33.71 -19.42
C LEU A 76 22.95 32.90 -19.49
N GLY A 77 22.99 31.71 -18.85
CA GLY A 77 24.13 30.81 -18.91
C GLY A 77 24.40 30.29 -20.32
N LEU A 78 23.36 29.88 -21.05
CA LEU A 78 23.46 29.44 -22.45
C LEU A 78 23.90 30.58 -23.37
N LEU A 79 23.34 31.78 -23.19
CA LEU A 79 23.74 32.96 -23.96
C LEU A 79 25.19 33.39 -23.70
N LEU A 80 25.72 33.12 -22.50
CA LEU A 80 27.12 33.43 -22.15
C LEU A 80 28.12 32.48 -22.82
N LEU A 81 27.74 31.23 -23.10
CA LEU A 81 28.63 30.17 -23.56
C LEU A 81 29.43 30.57 -24.82
N VAL A 82 28.75 30.96 -25.90
CA VAL A 82 29.38 31.25 -27.19
C VAL A 82 30.23 32.54 -27.14
N PRO A 83 29.71 33.69 -26.64
CA PRO A 83 30.53 34.90 -26.50
C PRO A 83 31.75 34.70 -25.61
N PHE A 84 31.64 33.93 -24.53
CA PHE A 84 32.77 33.63 -23.65
C PHE A 84 33.85 32.83 -24.34
N ILE A 85 33.48 31.78 -25.09
CA ILE A 85 34.44 30.95 -25.86
C ILE A 85 35.12 31.80 -26.94
N ILE A 86 34.36 32.58 -27.71
CA ILE A 86 34.90 33.48 -28.75
C ILE A 86 35.87 34.48 -28.12
N PHE A 87 35.49 35.09 -27.00
CA PHE A 87 36.34 36.01 -26.27
C PHE A 87 37.63 35.33 -25.79
N GLY A 88 37.52 34.18 -25.12
CA GLY A 88 38.64 33.46 -24.54
C GLY A 88 39.65 33.00 -25.59
N ILE A 89 39.20 32.34 -26.67
CA ILE A 89 40.08 31.90 -27.78
C ILE A 89 40.73 33.11 -28.46
N GLY A 90 39.94 34.14 -28.79
CA GLY A 90 40.47 35.36 -29.40
C GLY A 90 41.48 36.09 -28.52
N HIS A 91 41.24 36.12 -27.22
CA HIS A 91 42.14 36.72 -26.25
C HIS A 91 43.44 35.93 -26.09
N ILE A 92 43.36 34.59 -26.01
CA ILE A 92 44.52 33.69 -25.95
C ILE A 92 45.37 33.85 -27.21
N LYS A 93 44.77 33.81 -28.41
CA LYS A 93 45.49 33.98 -29.69
C LYS A 93 46.31 35.28 -29.71
N ASN A 94 45.75 36.37 -29.19
CA ASN A 94 46.39 37.69 -29.13
C ASN A 94 47.42 37.85 -27.99
N SER A 95 47.50 36.92 -27.05
CA SER A 95 48.27 37.09 -25.81
C SER A 95 49.25 35.96 -25.47
N HIS A 96 49.15 34.77 -26.08
CA HIS A 96 49.97 33.59 -25.75
C HIS A 96 51.50 33.83 -25.77
N ASN A 97 51.97 34.69 -26.68
CA ASN A 97 53.39 35.02 -26.84
C ASN A 97 53.85 36.25 -26.04
N ARG A 98 53.04 36.78 -25.11
CA ARG A 98 53.44 37.96 -24.33
C ARG A 98 54.55 37.65 -23.30
N PRO A 99 55.40 38.65 -22.98
CA PRO A 99 56.54 38.46 -22.07
C PRO A 99 56.13 38.21 -20.61
N ASN A 100 54.98 38.70 -20.16
CA ASN A 100 54.45 38.42 -18.83
C ASN A 100 53.85 37.02 -18.75
N LYS A 101 54.71 36.01 -18.56
CA LYS A 101 54.33 34.60 -18.50
C LYS A 101 53.40 34.28 -17.31
N ARG A 102 53.49 35.03 -16.20
CA ARG A 102 52.60 34.86 -15.05
C ARG A 102 51.15 35.20 -15.41
N ALA A 103 50.91 36.35 -16.03
CA ALA A 103 49.57 36.76 -16.48
C ALA A 103 48.98 35.78 -17.51
N VAL A 104 49.80 35.28 -18.44
CA VAL A 104 49.36 34.30 -19.46
C VAL A 104 48.95 32.97 -18.82
N ARG A 105 49.76 32.41 -17.90
CA ARG A 105 49.42 31.13 -17.21
C ARG A 105 48.15 31.24 -16.38
N VAL A 106 47.99 32.32 -15.60
CA VAL A 106 46.76 32.56 -14.82
C VAL A 106 45.56 32.77 -15.75
N GLY A 107 45.76 33.38 -16.92
CA GLY A 107 44.73 33.51 -17.96
C GLY A 107 44.26 32.17 -18.52
N TYR A 108 45.17 31.21 -18.74
CA TYR A 108 44.79 29.85 -19.12
C TYR A 108 44.01 29.14 -18.02
N ALA A 109 44.48 29.20 -16.78
CA ALA A 109 43.77 28.61 -15.64
C ALA A 109 42.34 29.19 -15.50
N LEU A 110 42.20 30.52 -15.60
CA LEU A 110 40.90 31.19 -15.57
C LEU A 110 39.99 30.72 -16.71
N PHE A 111 40.52 30.61 -17.93
CA PHE A 111 39.75 30.16 -19.09
C PHE A 111 39.25 28.72 -18.89
N PHE A 112 40.11 27.79 -18.47
CA PHE A 112 39.70 26.39 -18.23
C PHE A 112 38.73 26.25 -17.06
N VAL A 113 38.91 26.98 -15.97
CA VAL A 113 37.96 26.97 -14.83
C VAL A 113 36.60 27.53 -15.25
N ALA A 114 36.58 28.60 -16.06
CA ALA A 114 35.34 29.14 -16.59
C ALA A 114 34.67 28.21 -17.61
N LEU A 115 35.43 27.47 -18.42
CA LEU A 115 34.88 26.39 -19.24
C LEU A 115 34.27 25.29 -18.36
N ALA A 116 34.96 24.85 -17.30
CA ALA A 116 34.42 23.88 -16.36
C ALA A 116 33.12 24.37 -15.70
N LEU A 117 33.01 25.66 -15.35
CA LEU A 117 31.78 26.28 -14.87
C LEU A 117 30.64 26.19 -15.90
N LEU A 118 30.90 26.62 -17.14
CA LEU A 118 29.89 26.64 -18.19
C LEU A 118 29.45 25.23 -18.60
N PHE A 119 30.39 24.31 -18.78
CA PHE A 119 30.09 22.91 -19.12
C PHE A 119 29.46 22.14 -17.96
N SER A 120 29.82 22.42 -16.71
CA SER A 120 29.10 21.83 -15.56
C SER A 120 27.66 22.35 -15.48
N GLY A 121 27.40 23.61 -15.86
CA GLY A 121 26.05 24.15 -16.00
C GLY A 121 25.23 23.40 -17.04
N VAL A 122 25.79 23.21 -18.25
CA VAL A 122 25.17 22.39 -19.30
C VAL A 122 25.00 20.93 -18.86
N ALA A 123 25.96 20.37 -18.14
CA ALA A 123 25.88 19.01 -17.64
C ALA A 123 24.75 18.79 -16.61
N LEU A 124 24.35 19.87 -15.91
CA LEU A 124 23.23 19.86 -14.98
C LEU A 124 21.88 20.11 -15.67
N THR A 125 21.88 20.65 -16.89
CA THR A 125 20.69 20.71 -17.75
C THR A 125 20.41 19.34 -18.36
N ARG A 126 19.15 18.92 -18.38
CA ARG A 126 18.73 17.58 -18.83
C ARG A 126 17.99 17.66 -20.17
N LEU A 127 18.73 18.13 -21.18
CA LEU A 127 18.21 18.29 -22.53
C LEU A 127 17.95 16.90 -23.13
N ASP A 128 16.93 16.76 -23.98
CA ASP A 128 16.49 15.43 -24.44
C ASP A 128 17.56 14.66 -25.25
N PHE A 129 18.58 15.35 -25.77
CA PHE A 129 19.74 14.74 -26.45
C PHE A 129 20.96 14.50 -25.54
N PHE A 130 20.92 14.96 -24.29
CA PHE A 130 22.00 14.84 -23.32
C PHE A 130 21.46 14.85 -21.88
N GLU A 131 21.34 13.68 -21.25
CA GLU A 131 20.86 13.53 -19.88
C GLU A 131 21.78 12.64 -19.03
N ILE A 132 22.26 13.19 -17.91
CA ILE A 132 22.96 12.42 -16.87
C ILE A 132 21.93 11.89 -15.86
N LYS A 133 21.58 10.60 -16.00
CA LYS A 133 20.65 9.90 -15.08
C LYS A 133 21.32 9.51 -13.75
N ASP A 134 22.62 9.25 -13.75
CA ASP A 134 23.36 8.79 -12.56
C ASP A 134 23.45 9.90 -11.47
N PRO A 135 22.95 9.65 -10.24
CA PRO A 135 22.98 10.62 -9.15
C PRO A 135 24.39 11.03 -8.69
N ALA A 136 25.38 10.14 -8.75
CA ALA A 136 26.74 10.41 -8.30
C ALA A 136 27.45 11.36 -9.27
N ILE A 137 27.32 11.11 -10.58
CA ILE A 137 27.89 12.01 -11.61
C ILE A 137 27.25 13.39 -11.50
N ARG A 138 25.93 13.47 -11.32
CA ARG A 138 25.22 14.75 -11.14
C ARG A 138 25.70 15.51 -9.91
N ARG A 139 25.94 14.80 -8.79
CA ARG A 139 26.48 15.40 -7.56
C ARG A 139 27.85 16.02 -7.80
N VAL A 140 28.72 15.37 -8.57
CA VAL A 140 30.03 15.93 -8.94
C VAL A 140 29.85 17.19 -9.78
N SER A 141 29.05 17.14 -10.84
CA SER A 141 28.77 18.33 -11.68
C SER A 141 28.20 19.50 -10.88
N TYR A 142 27.32 19.22 -9.91
CA TYR A 142 26.76 20.23 -9.02
C TYR A 142 27.83 20.94 -8.18
N TRP A 143 28.72 20.18 -7.55
CA TRP A 143 29.80 20.78 -6.75
C TRP A 143 30.82 21.53 -7.60
N VAL A 144 31.14 21.02 -8.80
CA VAL A 144 31.95 21.75 -9.78
C VAL A 144 31.30 23.09 -10.13
N HIS A 145 30.00 23.10 -10.41
CA HIS A 145 29.26 24.31 -10.79
C HIS A 145 29.19 25.35 -9.65
N ILE A 146 29.21 24.92 -8.39
CA ILE A 146 29.19 25.81 -7.22
C ILE A 146 30.58 26.35 -6.87
N ILE A 147 31.63 25.55 -6.99
CA ILE A 147 32.98 25.93 -6.55
C ILE A 147 33.71 26.76 -7.62
N THR A 148 33.56 26.39 -8.89
CA THR A 148 34.27 27.05 -10.00
C THR A 148 34.01 28.56 -10.16
N PRO A 149 32.83 29.14 -9.86
CA PRO A 149 32.65 30.60 -9.86
C PRO A 149 33.55 31.31 -8.86
N LEU A 150 33.72 30.77 -7.65
CA LEU A 150 34.57 31.36 -6.61
C LEU A 150 36.04 31.34 -7.04
N VAL A 151 36.48 30.21 -7.61
CA VAL A 151 37.83 30.05 -8.16
C VAL A 151 38.03 30.96 -9.37
N ALA A 152 37.04 31.10 -10.26
CA ALA A 152 37.11 32.00 -11.41
C ALA A 152 37.23 33.47 -11.00
N VAL A 153 36.47 33.92 -9.98
CA VAL A 153 36.59 35.27 -9.42
C VAL A 153 37.99 35.50 -8.85
N TRP A 154 38.51 34.56 -8.06
CA TRP A 154 39.85 34.64 -7.50
C TRP A 154 40.94 34.69 -8.58
N LEU A 155 40.88 33.78 -9.58
CA LEU A 155 41.79 33.76 -10.72
C LEU A 155 41.69 35.03 -11.58
N TYR A 156 40.49 35.60 -11.73
CA TYR A 156 40.31 36.88 -12.43
C TYR A 156 41.00 38.04 -11.70
N ILE A 157 40.88 38.10 -10.37
CA ILE A 157 41.59 39.10 -9.56
C ILE A 157 43.11 38.94 -9.73
N LEU A 158 43.64 37.71 -9.62
CA LEU A 158 45.07 37.43 -9.83
C LEU A 158 45.52 37.80 -11.26
N HIS A 159 44.72 37.47 -12.28
CA HIS A 159 45.01 37.79 -13.67
C HIS A 159 45.10 39.32 -13.90
N ARG A 160 44.24 40.10 -13.23
CA ARG A 160 44.24 41.56 -13.31
C ARG A 160 45.29 42.24 -12.44
N LEU A 161 45.66 41.67 -11.30
CA LEU A 161 46.79 42.15 -10.49
C LEU A 161 48.13 41.96 -11.21
N ALA A 162 48.25 40.90 -12.01
CA ALA A 162 49.39 40.70 -12.91
C ALA A 162 49.32 41.54 -14.20
N GLY A 163 48.29 42.40 -14.37
CA GLY A 163 48.00 43.17 -15.58
C GLY A 163 47.51 44.60 -15.28
N PRO A 164 46.58 45.18 -16.09
CA PRO A 164 46.05 46.53 -15.85
C PRO A 164 45.18 46.62 -14.58
N ARG A 165 45.38 47.68 -13.78
CA ARG A 165 44.70 47.93 -12.49
C ARG A 165 43.18 47.71 -12.56
N ILE A 166 42.62 47.07 -11.52
CA ILE A 166 41.19 46.86 -11.35
C ILE A 166 40.52 48.18 -10.94
N LYS A 167 39.40 48.53 -11.57
CA LYS A 167 38.57 49.68 -11.16
C LYS A 167 37.65 49.26 -10.01
N TRP A 168 38.20 49.12 -8.81
CA TRP A 168 37.49 48.60 -7.62
C TRP A 168 36.20 49.35 -7.30
N LYS A 169 36.15 50.67 -7.51
CA LYS A 169 34.93 51.48 -7.30
C LYS A 169 33.74 50.95 -8.11
N VAL A 170 33.95 50.59 -9.37
CA VAL A 170 32.87 50.06 -10.24
C VAL A 170 32.39 48.70 -9.76
N GLY A 171 33.32 47.83 -9.35
CA GLY A 171 33.00 46.49 -8.82
C GLY A 171 32.24 46.57 -7.49
N LEU A 172 32.67 47.43 -6.57
CA LEU A 172 32.02 47.65 -5.28
C LEU A 172 30.63 48.29 -5.43
N SER A 173 30.47 49.29 -6.31
CA SER A 173 29.16 49.90 -6.59
C SER A 173 28.17 48.89 -7.16
N TRP A 174 28.62 48.05 -8.11
CA TRP A 174 27.77 47.00 -8.67
C TRP A 174 27.41 45.94 -7.63
N ALA A 175 28.38 45.47 -6.83
CA ALA A 175 28.13 44.51 -5.76
C ALA A 175 27.15 45.06 -4.72
N GLY A 176 27.28 46.34 -4.35
CA GLY A 176 26.33 47.02 -3.46
C GLY A 176 24.91 47.10 -4.04
N ALA A 177 24.78 47.45 -5.32
CA ALA A 177 23.48 47.50 -6.00
C ALA A 177 22.81 46.12 -6.07
N VAL A 178 23.57 45.08 -6.40
CA VAL A 178 23.09 43.69 -6.42
C VAL A 178 22.67 43.24 -5.02
N ALA A 179 23.49 43.51 -4.00
CA ALA A 179 23.16 43.14 -2.63
C ALA A 179 21.86 43.81 -2.17
N ALA A 180 21.68 45.11 -2.42
CA ALA A 180 20.46 45.82 -2.10
C ALA A 180 19.22 45.24 -2.81
N MET A 181 19.35 44.93 -4.12
CA MET A 181 18.27 44.33 -4.89
C MET A 181 17.93 42.92 -4.41
N VAL A 182 18.93 42.07 -4.14
CA VAL A 182 18.73 40.70 -3.63
C VAL A 182 18.06 40.75 -2.27
N VAL A 183 18.47 41.65 -1.37
CA VAL A 183 17.83 41.84 -0.05
C VAL A 183 16.37 42.25 -0.21
N LEU A 184 16.07 43.20 -1.11
CA LEU A 184 14.70 43.61 -1.41
C LEU A 184 13.87 42.44 -1.94
N MET A 185 14.37 41.74 -2.97
CA MET A 185 13.69 40.61 -3.59
C MET A 185 13.43 39.48 -2.58
N VAL A 186 14.42 39.13 -1.75
CA VAL A 186 14.28 38.11 -0.71
C VAL A 186 13.30 38.55 0.37
N SER A 187 13.31 39.83 0.77
CA SER A 187 12.37 40.36 1.77
C SER A 187 10.92 40.30 1.28
N LEU A 188 10.67 40.65 0.02
CA LEU A 188 9.36 40.49 -0.61
C LEU A 188 8.97 39.01 -0.73
N HIS A 189 9.92 38.16 -1.10
CA HIS A 189 9.69 36.72 -1.22
C HIS A 189 9.34 36.07 0.14
N LYS A 190 9.95 36.54 1.22
CA LYS A 190 9.67 36.06 2.58
C LYS A 190 8.22 36.32 3.02
N GLN A 191 7.54 37.28 2.41
CA GLN A 191 6.14 37.61 2.70
C GLN A 191 5.14 36.70 1.98
N ASP A 192 5.58 35.59 1.39
CA ASP A 192 4.72 34.62 0.73
C ASP A 192 3.65 34.07 1.70
N PRO A 193 2.35 34.34 1.48
CA PRO A 193 1.29 33.94 2.40
C PRO A 193 0.93 32.46 2.31
N ARG A 194 1.53 31.69 1.38
CA ARG A 194 1.17 30.30 1.11
C ARG A 194 1.55 29.38 2.28
N LYS A 195 0.59 28.60 2.74
CA LYS A 195 0.80 27.50 3.68
C LYS A 195 0.79 26.19 2.90
N TRP A 196 1.91 25.47 2.92
CA TRP A 196 2.04 24.15 2.30
C TRP A 196 1.36 23.11 3.16
N ASN A 197 0.69 22.13 2.53
CA ASN A 197 0.04 21.04 3.24
C ASN A 197 -0.84 21.62 4.37
N VAL A 198 -1.93 22.31 4.02
CA VAL A 198 -2.92 22.71 5.02
C VAL A 198 -3.95 21.59 5.19
N ALA A 199 -4.39 21.36 6.43
CA ALA A 199 -5.47 20.42 6.72
C ALA A 199 -6.82 20.85 6.11
N GLY A 200 -6.98 22.13 5.79
CA GLY A 200 -8.23 22.71 5.28
C GLY A 200 -9.25 23.02 6.39
N PRO A 201 -10.32 23.78 6.09
CA PRO A 201 -11.36 24.11 7.05
C PRO A 201 -12.23 22.88 7.36
N LYS A 202 -12.62 22.70 8.63
CA LYS A 202 -13.52 21.60 9.04
C LYS A 202 -14.90 21.74 8.40
N GLU A 203 -15.35 22.97 8.18
CA GLU A 203 -16.63 23.29 7.57
C GLU A 203 -16.74 22.81 6.11
N GLY A 204 -15.59 22.65 5.43
CA GLY A 204 -15.51 22.14 4.06
C GLY A 204 -16.05 20.71 3.91
N GLU A 205 -16.02 19.91 4.98
CA GLU A 205 -16.56 18.54 5.00
C GLU A 205 -18.04 18.50 4.61
N LYS A 206 -18.82 19.53 4.98
CA LYS A 206 -20.27 19.59 4.73
C LYS A 206 -20.62 19.48 3.24
N TYR A 207 -19.74 19.94 2.35
CA TYR A 207 -19.97 19.88 0.90
C TYR A 207 -19.84 18.46 0.35
N PHE A 208 -18.97 17.65 0.95
CA PHE A 208 -18.59 16.32 0.46
C PHE A 208 -19.27 15.16 1.22
N LYS A 209 -19.99 15.45 2.30
CA LYS A 209 -20.78 14.43 3.02
C LYS A 209 -21.70 13.62 2.08
N PRO A 210 -21.86 12.29 2.33
CA PRO A 210 -21.34 11.54 3.50
C PRO A 210 -19.90 11.00 3.38
N SER A 211 -19.13 11.37 2.33
CA SER A 211 -17.67 11.16 2.38
C SER A 211 -17.02 12.10 3.39
N LEU A 212 -15.93 11.65 4.02
CA LEU A 212 -15.14 12.46 4.96
C LEU A 212 -14.08 13.32 4.27
N ALA A 213 -14.04 13.32 2.94
CA ALA A 213 -13.02 14.02 2.17
C ALA A 213 -13.14 15.54 2.26
N ARG A 214 -11.99 16.22 2.17
CA ARG A 214 -11.89 17.68 2.26
C ARG A 214 -10.97 18.24 1.19
N THR A 215 -11.22 19.49 0.81
CA THR A 215 -10.23 20.28 0.05
C THR A 215 -9.51 21.26 0.95
N ALA A 216 -8.27 21.59 0.61
CA ALA A 216 -7.43 22.53 1.35
C ALA A 216 -8.09 23.92 1.57
N THR A 217 -8.97 24.33 0.65
CA THR A 217 -9.63 25.65 0.66
C THR A 217 -11.11 25.58 1.04
N GLY A 218 -11.71 24.39 1.07
CA GLY A 218 -13.16 24.20 1.14
C GLY A 218 -13.90 24.41 -0.19
N ASN A 219 -13.19 24.79 -1.27
CA ASN A 219 -13.76 24.97 -2.61
C ASN A 219 -13.48 23.75 -3.51
N PHE A 220 -14.17 23.67 -4.65
CA PHE A 220 -13.89 22.70 -5.71
C PHE A 220 -12.51 22.92 -6.35
N ILE A 221 -11.92 21.84 -6.86
CA ILE A 221 -10.64 21.83 -7.60
C ILE A 221 -10.94 21.65 -9.09
N PRO A 222 -10.37 22.48 -9.99
CA PRO A 222 -10.57 22.31 -11.42
C PRO A 222 -10.16 20.92 -11.92
N ALA A 223 -11.05 20.25 -12.67
CA ALA A 223 -10.81 18.89 -13.17
C ALA A 223 -9.48 18.77 -13.96
N LYS A 224 -9.18 19.78 -14.80
CA LYS A 224 -7.93 19.84 -15.58
C LYS A 224 -6.66 19.74 -14.72
N THR A 225 -6.70 20.20 -13.47
CA THR A 225 -5.54 20.15 -12.57
C THR A 225 -5.38 18.73 -11.99
N LEU A 226 -6.49 18.00 -11.81
CA LEU A 226 -6.48 16.62 -11.33
C LEU A 226 -6.23 15.59 -12.44
N MET A 227 -6.42 15.94 -13.72
CA MET A 227 -6.28 15.05 -14.88
C MET A 227 -4.98 15.29 -15.65
N MET A 228 -3.84 15.30 -14.95
CA MET A 228 -2.52 15.60 -15.54
C MET A 228 -1.68 14.35 -15.83
N ASP A 229 -2.29 13.18 -16.03
CA ASP A 229 -1.59 11.90 -16.17
C ASP A 229 -0.66 11.86 -17.40
N GLU A 230 -1.09 12.40 -18.54
CA GLU A 230 -0.24 12.53 -19.74
C GLU A 230 0.97 13.44 -19.51
N TYR A 231 0.82 14.46 -18.67
CA TYR A 231 1.92 15.32 -18.27
C TYR A 231 2.91 14.57 -17.38
N CYS A 232 2.42 13.74 -16.45
CA CYS A 232 3.24 12.85 -15.62
C CYS A 232 4.00 11.81 -16.47
N MET A 233 3.33 11.22 -17.47
CA MET A 233 3.88 10.17 -18.35
C MET A 233 5.15 10.60 -19.08
N LYS A 234 5.31 11.89 -19.43
CA LYS A 234 6.53 12.41 -20.09
C LYS A 234 7.82 12.16 -19.31
N CYS A 235 7.67 11.90 -18.02
CA CYS A 235 8.71 11.82 -17.01
C CYS A 235 8.70 10.46 -16.28
N HIS A 236 7.51 9.84 -16.20
CA HIS A 236 7.20 8.66 -15.38
C HIS A 236 6.50 7.57 -16.20
N THR A 237 7.07 7.19 -17.34
CA THR A 237 6.54 6.17 -18.24
C THR A 237 6.32 4.81 -17.55
N ASP A 238 7.26 4.35 -16.72
CA ASP A 238 7.19 3.04 -16.07
C ASP A 238 6.05 3.00 -15.04
N ALA A 239 5.92 4.07 -14.25
CA ALA A 239 4.82 4.22 -13.30
C ALA A 239 3.48 4.40 -14.02
N TYR A 240 3.43 5.20 -15.08
CA TYR A 240 2.23 5.39 -15.89
C TYR A 240 1.75 4.08 -16.52
N LYS A 241 2.65 3.29 -17.14
CA LYS A 241 2.32 1.98 -17.72
C LYS A 241 1.69 1.04 -16.67
N GLY A 242 2.23 1.03 -15.45
CA GLY A 242 1.63 0.27 -14.34
C GLY A 242 0.24 0.80 -13.96
N TRP A 243 0.17 2.10 -13.66
CA TRP A 243 -1.06 2.78 -13.23
C TRP A 243 -2.19 2.65 -14.26
N PHE A 244 -1.89 2.85 -15.54
CA PHE A 244 -2.87 2.81 -16.63
C PHE A 244 -3.58 1.46 -16.71
N HIS A 245 -2.90 0.35 -16.37
CA HIS A 245 -3.52 -0.98 -16.36
C HIS A 245 -4.05 -1.40 -14.99
N SER A 246 -4.03 -0.51 -14.00
CA SER A 246 -4.39 -0.82 -12.61
C SER A 246 -5.88 -0.61 -12.32
N SER A 247 -6.36 -1.26 -11.26
CA SER A 247 -7.72 -1.00 -10.73
C SER A 247 -7.90 0.43 -10.18
N HIS A 248 -6.82 1.18 -9.92
CA HIS A 248 -6.94 2.59 -9.52
C HIS A 248 -7.30 3.48 -10.70
N HIS A 249 -6.72 3.26 -11.88
CA HIS A 249 -7.16 3.95 -13.09
C HIS A 249 -8.60 3.55 -13.44
N PHE A 250 -8.94 2.27 -13.32
CA PHE A 250 -10.30 1.74 -13.53
C PHE A 250 -11.14 1.68 -12.24
N SER A 251 -11.13 2.76 -11.46
CA SER A 251 -11.90 2.85 -10.21
C SER A 251 -13.23 3.60 -10.37
N SER A 252 -13.38 4.43 -11.40
CA SER A 252 -14.59 5.24 -11.62
C SER A 252 -15.52 4.58 -12.64
N PHE A 253 -16.33 5.35 -13.33
CA PHE A 253 -17.33 4.88 -14.30
C PHE A 253 -16.74 4.17 -15.53
N ASN A 254 -15.42 4.24 -15.74
CA ASN A 254 -14.67 3.44 -16.72
C ASN A 254 -14.53 1.94 -16.37
N ASN A 255 -15.11 1.49 -15.25
CA ASN A 255 -15.13 0.10 -14.82
C ASN A 255 -16.57 -0.46 -14.92
N PRO A 256 -16.88 -1.37 -15.85
CA PRO A 256 -18.26 -1.80 -16.10
C PRO A 256 -18.96 -2.40 -14.87
N PRO A 257 -18.33 -3.30 -14.08
CA PRO A 257 -18.87 -3.71 -12.79
C PRO A 257 -19.18 -2.55 -11.83
N TYR A 258 -18.26 -1.60 -11.65
CA TYR A 258 -18.48 -0.47 -10.74
C TYR A 258 -19.60 0.45 -11.25
N LEU A 259 -19.59 0.77 -12.55
CA LEU A 259 -20.61 1.57 -13.24
C LEU A 259 -22.01 1.02 -12.98
N PHE A 260 -22.19 -0.30 -13.07
CA PHE A 260 -23.46 -0.96 -12.76
C PHE A 260 -23.90 -0.68 -11.31
N SER A 261 -23.04 -0.94 -10.33
CA SER A 261 -23.39 -0.79 -8.91
C SER A 261 -23.64 0.67 -8.52
N VAL A 262 -22.79 1.61 -8.95
CA VAL A 262 -22.95 3.02 -8.59
C VAL A 262 -24.19 3.63 -9.22
N ARG A 263 -24.57 3.21 -10.44
CA ARG A 263 -25.84 3.63 -11.07
C ARG A 263 -27.04 3.16 -10.28
N GLU A 264 -27.01 1.91 -9.81
CA GLU A 264 -28.07 1.35 -8.98
C GLU A 264 -28.19 2.12 -7.66
N THR A 265 -27.09 2.35 -6.94
CA THR A 265 -27.09 3.19 -5.72
C THR A 265 -27.61 4.60 -6.00
N ARG A 266 -27.20 5.24 -7.11
CA ARG A 266 -27.69 6.58 -7.51
C ARG A 266 -29.19 6.57 -7.80
N GLN A 267 -29.71 5.55 -8.48
CA GLN A 267 -31.14 5.40 -8.76
C GLN A 267 -31.95 5.21 -7.48
N VAL A 268 -31.48 4.36 -6.56
CA VAL A 268 -32.12 4.14 -5.26
C VAL A 268 -32.13 5.44 -4.45
N ALA A 269 -30.99 6.12 -4.34
CA ALA A 269 -30.87 7.40 -3.65
C ALA A 269 -31.79 8.47 -4.26
N LEU A 270 -31.83 8.58 -5.60
CA LEU A 270 -32.70 9.54 -6.28
C LEU A 270 -34.18 9.26 -6.00
N LYS A 271 -34.60 7.99 -6.05
CA LYS A 271 -35.99 7.59 -5.77
C LYS A 271 -36.36 7.78 -4.29
N ARG A 272 -35.44 7.49 -3.38
CA ARG A 272 -35.66 7.52 -1.92
C ARG A 272 -35.55 8.93 -1.35
N ASP A 273 -34.56 9.70 -1.79
CA ASP A 273 -34.11 10.96 -1.16
C ASP A 273 -34.27 12.18 -2.09
N GLY A 274 -34.68 11.99 -3.34
CA GLY A 274 -34.81 13.04 -4.35
C GLY A 274 -33.48 13.59 -4.87
N ASN A 275 -32.35 12.97 -4.53
CA ASN A 275 -31.02 13.38 -4.98
C ASN A 275 -30.02 12.20 -4.89
N VAL A 276 -28.83 12.37 -5.47
CA VAL A 276 -27.79 11.31 -5.52
C VAL A 276 -26.71 11.43 -4.45
N LYS A 277 -26.87 12.31 -3.45
CA LYS A 277 -25.78 12.65 -2.51
C LYS A 277 -25.29 11.47 -1.69
N ALA A 278 -26.13 10.46 -1.43
CA ALA A 278 -25.71 9.23 -0.76
C ALA A 278 -24.55 8.54 -1.51
N ALA A 279 -24.50 8.64 -2.85
CA ALA A 279 -23.43 8.07 -3.68
C ALA A 279 -22.09 8.81 -3.54
N ARG A 280 -22.04 9.99 -2.91
CA ARG A 280 -20.76 10.67 -2.59
C ARG A 280 -19.90 9.85 -1.64
N TRP A 281 -20.50 8.94 -0.86
CA TRP A 281 -19.76 7.92 -0.09
C TRP A 281 -18.80 7.12 -0.99
N CYS A 282 -19.24 6.73 -2.19
CA CYS A 282 -18.39 6.07 -3.19
C CYS A 282 -17.37 7.05 -3.78
N ALA A 283 -17.82 8.25 -4.11
CA ALA A 283 -17.09 9.23 -4.92
C ALA A 283 -15.77 9.71 -4.28
N GLY A 284 -15.71 9.78 -2.94
CA GLY A 284 -14.48 10.14 -2.22
C GLY A 284 -13.31 9.17 -2.45
N CYS A 285 -13.59 7.92 -2.81
CA CYS A 285 -12.57 6.90 -3.07
C CYS A 285 -12.46 6.53 -4.56
N HIS A 286 -13.58 6.53 -5.29
CA HIS A 286 -13.66 6.02 -6.67
C HIS A 286 -13.70 7.13 -7.74
N ASP A 287 -14.49 8.18 -7.50
CA ASP A 287 -14.82 9.20 -8.50
C ASP A 287 -14.18 10.55 -8.17
N VAL A 288 -12.91 10.51 -7.75
CA VAL A 288 -12.19 11.65 -7.15
C VAL A 288 -12.26 12.91 -8.03
N VAL A 289 -12.04 12.76 -9.34
CA VAL A 289 -12.03 13.91 -10.28
C VAL A 289 -13.41 14.57 -10.44
N PRO A 290 -14.49 13.86 -10.83
CA PRO A 290 -15.81 14.48 -10.92
C PRO A 290 -16.30 14.97 -9.54
N PHE A 291 -15.92 14.30 -8.46
CA PHE A 291 -16.33 14.67 -7.11
C PHE A 291 -15.75 16.02 -6.68
N PHE A 292 -14.42 16.20 -6.78
CA PHE A 292 -13.78 17.45 -6.37
C PHE A 292 -13.93 18.59 -7.36
N SER A 293 -14.30 18.32 -8.62
CA SER A 293 -14.63 19.36 -9.59
C SER A 293 -16.07 19.85 -9.51
N GLY A 294 -16.92 19.18 -8.73
CA GLY A 294 -18.36 19.47 -8.61
C GLY A 294 -19.22 18.85 -9.70
N ALA A 295 -18.63 18.20 -10.71
CA ALA A 295 -19.37 17.56 -11.80
C ALA A 295 -20.23 16.37 -11.33
N PHE A 296 -19.80 15.64 -10.30
CA PHE A 296 -20.48 14.42 -9.82
C PHE A 296 -21.94 14.64 -9.38
N ASP A 297 -22.22 15.83 -8.85
CA ASP A 297 -23.53 16.22 -8.33
C ASP A 297 -24.40 16.93 -9.38
N ASP A 298 -23.88 17.16 -10.60
CA ASP A 298 -24.67 17.71 -11.70
C ASP A 298 -25.83 16.74 -12.02
N PRO A 299 -27.10 17.18 -11.97
CA PRO A 299 -28.24 16.36 -12.34
C PRO A 299 -28.16 15.80 -13.77
N ASN A 300 -27.42 16.46 -14.66
CA ASN A 300 -27.20 16.06 -16.04
C ASN A 300 -25.82 15.42 -16.27
N TYR A 301 -25.14 14.99 -15.20
CA TYR A 301 -23.83 14.36 -15.31
C TYR A 301 -23.88 13.11 -16.21
N ASP A 302 -23.17 13.17 -17.33
CA ASP A 302 -22.99 12.04 -18.22
C ASP A 302 -21.92 11.09 -17.66
N ASP A 303 -22.37 10.07 -16.98
CA ASP A 303 -21.52 9.06 -16.36
C ASP A 303 -20.79 8.15 -17.36
N VAL A 304 -21.03 8.28 -18.68
CA VAL A 304 -20.35 7.55 -19.74
C VAL A 304 -19.35 8.43 -20.47
N ASN A 305 -19.80 9.55 -21.03
CA ASN A 305 -18.99 10.32 -21.99
C ASN A 305 -18.30 11.55 -21.36
N HIS A 306 -18.66 11.95 -20.14
CA HIS A 306 -18.00 13.08 -19.51
C HIS A 306 -16.52 12.74 -19.24
N PRO A 307 -15.54 13.57 -19.62
CA PRO A 307 -14.12 13.21 -19.49
C PRO A 307 -13.69 12.79 -18.08
N THR A 308 -14.28 13.42 -17.05
CA THR A 308 -13.99 13.08 -15.64
C THR A 308 -14.52 11.71 -15.22
N SER A 309 -15.54 11.17 -15.89
CA SER A 309 -16.07 9.83 -15.58
C SER A 309 -15.07 8.72 -15.92
N GLN A 310 -14.13 9.02 -16.82
CA GLN A 310 -13.11 8.10 -17.29
C GLN A 310 -11.76 8.25 -16.58
N ALA A 311 -11.64 9.19 -15.63
CA ALA A 311 -10.36 9.53 -15.02
C ALA A 311 -9.88 8.51 -13.96
N GLY A 312 -10.81 7.94 -13.19
CA GLY A 312 -10.49 7.13 -12.02
C GLY A 312 -9.68 7.90 -10.96
N ILE A 313 -8.83 7.16 -10.25
CA ILE A 313 -7.83 7.73 -9.35
C ILE A 313 -6.59 8.05 -10.19
N THR A 314 -6.40 9.32 -10.53
CA THR A 314 -5.26 9.81 -11.32
C THR A 314 -3.97 9.86 -10.50
N CYS A 315 -2.82 10.04 -11.18
CA CYS A 315 -1.54 10.33 -10.52
C CYS A 315 -1.69 11.50 -9.54
N THR A 316 -2.39 12.55 -9.96
CA THR A 316 -2.58 13.75 -9.14
C THR A 316 -3.57 13.50 -8.01
N ALA A 317 -4.62 12.72 -8.20
CA ALA A 317 -5.56 12.37 -7.13
C ALA A 317 -4.86 11.79 -5.89
N CYS A 318 -3.91 10.86 -6.08
CA CYS A 318 -3.13 10.32 -4.97
C CYS A 318 -2.03 11.28 -4.47
N HIS A 319 -1.29 11.90 -5.37
CA HIS A 319 -0.10 12.68 -5.01
C HIS A 319 -0.41 14.11 -4.51
N ALA A 320 -1.63 14.60 -4.74
CA ALA A 320 -2.12 15.88 -4.22
C ALA A 320 -2.79 15.76 -2.84
N ILE A 321 -2.93 14.56 -2.28
CA ILE A 321 -3.31 14.39 -0.88
C ILE A 321 -2.20 14.95 0.02
N THR A 322 -2.59 15.73 1.02
CA THR A 322 -1.68 16.42 1.94
C THR A 322 -1.80 15.96 3.38
N HIS A 323 -2.98 15.49 3.78
CA HIS A 323 -3.29 15.07 5.15
C HIS A 323 -4.15 13.82 5.14
N VAL A 324 -3.90 12.98 6.14
CA VAL A 324 -4.82 11.92 6.60
C VAL A 324 -5.29 12.38 7.98
N HIS A 325 -6.61 12.54 8.18
CA HIS A 325 -7.13 13.05 9.46
C HIS A 325 -7.32 11.93 10.49
N SER A 326 -7.63 10.71 10.02
CA SER A 326 -7.82 9.56 10.88
C SER A 326 -7.73 8.25 10.12
N THR A 327 -7.77 7.14 10.86
CA THR A 327 -7.93 5.78 10.34
C THR A 327 -9.39 5.35 10.24
N LYS A 328 -10.37 6.28 10.26
CA LYS A 328 -11.81 5.93 10.08
C LYS A 328 -12.14 5.44 8.68
N GLY A 329 -11.36 5.85 7.69
CA GLY A 329 -11.61 5.53 6.29
C GLY A 329 -12.57 6.49 5.60
N ASN A 330 -13.37 6.03 4.64
CA ASN A 330 -14.36 6.83 3.89
C ASN A 330 -13.81 8.14 3.27
N ALA A 331 -12.57 8.07 2.78
CA ALA A 331 -11.80 9.16 2.21
C ALA A 331 -11.49 10.30 3.21
N ASP A 332 -11.23 10.00 4.49
CA ASP A 332 -10.86 11.01 5.51
C ASP A 332 -9.45 11.60 5.31
N TYR A 333 -9.29 12.33 4.20
CA TYR A 333 -8.08 13.01 3.76
C TYR A 333 -8.37 14.43 3.29
N THR A 334 -7.32 15.24 3.20
CA THR A 334 -7.35 16.53 2.49
C THR A 334 -6.57 16.45 1.19
N ILE A 335 -7.23 16.82 0.08
CA ILE A 335 -6.61 17.04 -1.22
C ILE A 335 -6.43 18.54 -1.48
N GLU A 336 -5.30 18.93 -2.07
CA GLU A 336 -5.04 20.31 -2.46
C GLU A 336 -4.97 20.46 -3.98
N GLU A 337 -5.25 21.65 -4.51
CA GLU A 337 -4.92 21.96 -5.90
C GLU A 337 -3.38 22.08 -6.01
N PRO A 338 -2.69 21.19 -6.72
CA PRO A 338 -1.24 21.22 -6.80
C PRO A 338 -0.74 22.46 -7.54
N LEU A 339 0.38 22.99 -7.08
CA LEU A 339 1.07 24.07 -7.77
C LEU A 339 1.99 23.53 -8.86
N HIS A 340 2.05 24.23 -10.00
CA HIS A 340 2.81 23.81 -11.15
C HIS A 340 3.94 24.79 -11.53
N TYR A 341 4.94 24.27 -12.25
CA TYR A 341 5.97 25.09 -12.88
C TYR A 341 5.35 25.98 -13.98
N PRO A 342 6.01 27.10 -14.34
CA PRO A 342 5.62 27.91 -15.49
C PRO A 342 5.34 27.06 -16.73
N PHE A 343 4.25 27.38 -17.42
CA PHE A 343 3.84 26.74 -18.68
C PHE A 343 3.37 25.28 -18.61
N ALA A 344 3.07 24.73 -17.43
CA ALA A 344 2.61 23.34 -17.30
C ALA A 344 1.34 23.01 -18.11
N PHE A 345 0.44 23.98 -18.25
CA PHE A 345 -0.81 23.85 -19.02
C PHE A 345 -0.72 24.46 -20.43
N SER A 346 0.47 24.82 -20.91
CA SER A 346 0.65 25.43 -22.22
C SER A 346 0.47 24.39 -23.33
N THR A 347 -0.34 24.72 -24.34
CA THR A 347 -0.47 23.92 -25.58
C THR A 347 0.68 24.18 -26.56
N ASN A 348 1.45 25.26 -26.37
CA ASN A 348 2.62 25.55 -27.19
C ASN A 348 3.77 24.59 -26.85
N SER A 349 4.26 23.86 -27.85
CA SER A 349 5.29 22.82 -27.71
C SER A 349 6.61 23.35 -27.15
N LEU A 350 7.04 24.56 -27.54
CA LEU A 350 8.27 25.17 -27.01
C LEU A 350 8.14 25.52 -25.53
N LEU A 351 7.01 26.12 -25.12
CA LEU A 351 6.77 26.45 -23.71
C LEU A 351 6.63 25.20 -22.84
N GLN A 352 6.02 24.14 -23.37
CA GLN A 352 5.91 22.86 -22.68
C GLN A 352 7.28 22.17 -22.57
N PHE A 353 8.11 22.24 -23.61
CA PHE A 353 9.51 21.80 -23.55
C PHE A 353 10.26 22.55 -22.44
N ILE A 354 10.15 23.89 -22.38
CA ILE A 354 10.77 24.70 -21.32
C ILE A 354 10.29 24.25 -19.93
N ASN A 355 8.99 23.98 -19.77
CA ASN A 355 8.44 23.47 -18.53
C ASN A 355 9.09 22.15 -18.10
N ASN A 356 9.14 21.14 -18.98
CA ASN A 356 9.74 19.84 -18.67
C ASN A 356 11.21 20.01 -18.25
N GLN A 357 11.95 20.89 -18.95
CA GLN A 357 13.35 21.18 -18.64
C GLN A 357 13.51 21.81 -17.25
N LEU A 358 12.63 22.74 -16.85
CA LEU A 358 12.63 23.33 -15.51
C LEU A 358 12.40 22.27 -14.42
N VAL A 359 11.41 21.38 -14.63
CA VAL A 359 11.12 20.29 -13.69
C VAL A 359 12.33 19.36 -13.54
N LYS A 360 12.91 18.88 -14.66
CA LYS A 360 14.07 17.97 -14.65
C LYS A 360 15.32 18.62 -14.02
N ALA A 361 15.58 19.89 -14.33
CA ALA A 361 16.76 20.60 -13.86
C ALA A 361 16.71 20.93 -12.36
N LYS A 362 15.54 21.31 -11.82
CA LYS A 362 15.35 21.67 -10.40
C LYS A 362 14.08 21.00 -9.83
N PRO A 363 14.09 19.70 -9.50
CA PRO A 363 12.89 18.94 -9.14
C PRO A 363 12.41 19.12 -7.69
N GLU A 364 13.08 19.91 -6.84
CA GLU A 364 12.74 20.01 -5.41
C GLU A 364 11.30 20.51 -5.17
N PHE A 365 10.86 21.53 -5.92
CA PHE A 365 9.49 22.01 -5.85
C PHE A 365 8.48 20.94 -6.31
N HIS A 366 8.79 20.20 -7.38
CA HIS A 366 7.99 19.07 -7.84
C HIS A 366 7.88 17.98 -6.75
N LYS A 367 9.00 17.58 -6.17
CA LYS A 367 9.06 16.57 -5.10
C LYS A 367 8.23 16.99 -3.90
N LYS A 368 8.31 18.24 -3.44
CA LYS A 368 7.49 18.71 -2.32
C LYS A 368 5.99 18.73 -2.64
N THR A 369 5.63 19.06 -3.89
CA THR A 369 4.24 19.12 -4.33
C THR A 369 3.62 17.73 -4.40
N PHE A 370 4.35 16.71 -4.83
CA PHE A 370 3.77 15.38 -5.11
C PHE A 370 4.21 14.26 -4.16
N LEU A 371 5.28 14.42 -3.38
CA LEU A 371 5.81 13.39 -2.48
C LEU A 371 5.81 13.88 -1.03
N LYS A 372 4.87 13.37 -0.25
CA LYS A 372 4.72 13.65 1.18
C LYS A 372 5.08 12.39 2.01
N PRO A 373 5.55 12.54 3.27
CA PRO A 373 5.87 11.39 4.12
C PRO A 373 4.69 10.40 4.30
N LEU A 374 3.45 10.91 4.28
CA LEU A 374 2.24 10.08 4.39
C LEU A 374 2.18 8.97 3.34
N HIS A 375 2.73 9.17 2.14
CA HIS A 375 2.69 8.17 1.06
C HIS A 375 3.46 6.87 1.40
N GLN A 376 4.29 6.89 2.45
CA GLN A 376 5.06 5.74 2.93
C GLN A 376 4.39 5.01 4.11
N THR A 377 3.19 5.42 4.49
CA THR A 377 2.46 4.93 5.67
C THR A 377 1.27 4.07 5.27
N ALA A 378 0.87 3.11 6.11
CA ALA A 378 -0.34 2.31 5.87
C ALA A 378 -1.62 3.14 6.06
N GLU A 379 -1.55 4.18 6.88
CA GLU A 379 -2.61 5.16 7.15
C GLU A 379 -3.03 5.91 5.86
N PHE A 380 -2.13 6.10 4.89
CA PHE A 380 -2.52 6.66 3.60
C PHE A 380 -3.51 5.76 2.86
N CYS A 381 -3.22 4.46 2.78
CA CYS A 381 -4.10 3.48 2.14
C CYS A 381 -5.41 3.29 2.92
N SER A 382 -5.39 3.44 4.25
CA SER A 382 -6.58 3.24 5.09
C SER A 382 -7.73 4.19 4.75
N THR A 383 -7.42 5.37 4.22
CA THR A 383 -8.43 6.35 3.80
C THR A 383 -9.44 5.78 2.81
N CYS A 384 -9.02 4.87 1.92
CA CYS A 384 -9.91 4.19 0.96
C CYS A 384 -10.10 2.69 1.25
N HIS A 385 -9.16 2.04 1.95
CA HIS A 385 -9.18 0.59 2.22
C HIS A 385 -9.72 0.20 3.61
N LYS A 386 -10.16 1.18 4.40
CA LYS A 386 -11.07 1.02 5.54
C LYS A 386 -12.32 1.83 5.22
N VAL A 387 -13.51 1.25 5.41
CA VAL A 387 -14.78 1.91 5.14
C VAL A 387 -15.84 1.48 6.16
N HIS A 388 -16.81 2.36 6.35
CA HIS A 388 -18.06 2.07 7.03
C HIS A 388 -19.22 2.64 6.24
N LEU A 389 -20.38 2.03 6.37
CA LEU A 389 -21.60 2.47 5.71
C LEU A 389 -22.34 3.44 6.65
N PRO A 390 -22.56 4.69 6.25
CA PRO A 390 -23.25 5.68 7.07
C PRO A 390 -24.78 5.55 6.96
N GLN A 391 -25.51 6.20 7.86
CA GLN A 391 -26.98 6.19 7.84
C GLN A 391 -27.54 6.83 6.58
N GLU A 392 -26.90 7.88 6.06
CA GLU A 392 -27.30 8.55 4.81
C GLU A 392 -27.29 7.60 3.61
N LEU A 393 -26.50 6.52 3.67
CA LEU A 393 -26.47 5.49 2.64
C LEU A 393 -27.52 4.41 2.92
N THR A 394 -27.57 3.87 4.14
CA THR A 394 -28.32 2.62 4.46
C THR A 394 -29.69 2.83 5.09
N HIS A 395 -29.96 4.04 5.60
CA HIS A 395 -31.12 4.36 6.45
C HIS A 395 -31.28 3.37 7.62
N TYR A 396 -30.17 2.84 8.14
CA TYR A 396 -30.16 1.89 9.25
C TYR A 396 -29.55 2.44 10.53
N LYS A 397 -28.24 2.33 10.65
CA LYS A 397 -27.44 2.83 11.76
C LYS A 397 -26.55 3.94 11.24
N GLU A 398 -26.12 4.82 12.15
CA GLU A 398 -25.07 5.80 11.88
C GLU A 398 -23.77 5.15 11.40
N PHE A 399 -23.54 3.90 11.77
CA PHE A 399 -22.36 3.15 11.41
C PHE A 399 -22.68 1.66 11.23
N LEU A 400 -22.27 1.12 10.08
CA LEU A 400 -22.09 -0.32 9.88
C LEU A 400 -20.68 -0.55 9.33
N ARG A 401 -19.95 -1.48 9.90
CA ARG A 401 -18.60 -1.78 9.41
C ARG A 401 -18.68 -2.36 8.00
N GLY A 402 -17.97 -1.73 7.06
CA GLY A 402 -17.72 -2.27 5.73
C GLY A 402 -16.35 -2.95 5.66
N GLN A 403 -15.63 -2.77 4.55
CA GLN A 403 -14.31 -3.34 4.36
C GLN A 403 -13.29 -2.73 5.34
N ASN A 404 -12.39 -3.53 5.89
CA ASN A 404 -11.38 -3.06 6.84
C ASN A 404 -10.05 -3.78 6.69
N HIS A 405 -9.22 -3.35 5.74
CA HIS A 405 -7.89 -3.93 5.54
C HIS A 405 -6.88 -3.41 6.54
N TYR A 406 -6.96 -2.12 6.86
CA TYR A 406 -5.95 -1.46 7.68
C TYR A 406 -5.85 -2.07 9.08
N ASP A 407 -6.96 -2.22 9.79
CA ASP A 407 -6.91 -2.73 11.17
C ASP A 407 -6.46 -4.19 11.20
N THR A 408 -6.94 -5.01 10.25
CA THR A 408 -6.53 -6.42 10.16
C THR A 408 -5.06 -6.59 9.78
N PHE A 409 -4.50 -5.66 8.98
CA PHE A 409 -3.08 -5.61 8.69
C PHE A 409 -2.27 -5.16 9.89
N LEU A 410 -2.69 -4.07 10.53
CA LEU A 410 -2.08 -3.57 11.76
C LEU A 410 -2.01 -4.68 12.81
N LEU A 411 -3.11 -5.42 13.01
CA LEU A 411 -3.18 -6.56 13.92
C LEU A 411 -2.70 -7.90 13.32
N SER A 412 -1.86 -7.91 12.29
CA SER A 412 -1.26 -9.13 11.77
C SER A 412 0.16 -9.38 12.32
N GLY A 413 0.61 -10.63 12.32
CA GLY A 413 2.01 -10.94 12.59
C GLY A 413 2.95 -10.39 11.51
N VAL A 414 2.42 -10.16 10.31
CA VAL A 414 3.15 -9.64 9.15
C VAL A 414 3.55 -8.17 9.35
N SER A 415 2.68 -7.35 9.97
CA SER A 415 3.01 -5.94 10.26
C SER A 415 4.09 -5.78 11.32
N GLY A 416 4.34 -6.83 12.12
CA GLY A 416 5.21 -6.76 13.30
C GLY A 416 4.60 -6.04 14.49
N HIS A 417 3.30 -5.74 14.46
CA HIS A 417 2.62 -5.02 15.55
C HIS A 417 1.75 -5.91 16.43
N ASN A 418 1.37 -7.13 16.02
CA ASN A 418 0.51 -8.02 16.82
C ASN A 418 1.30 -9.09 17.58
N ALA A 419 1.23 -9.10 18.91
CA ALA A 419 1.92 -10.04 19.80
C ALA A 419 1.22 -11.41 19.97
N ARG A 420 0.10 -11.63 19.27
CA ARG A 420 -0.81 -12.77 19.47
C ARG A 420 -0.91 -13.70 18.25
N SER A 421 -0.09 -13.46 17.22
CA SER A 421 -0.13 -14.23 15.96
C SER A 421 0.32 -15.69 16.14
N PHE A 422 -0.20 -16.60 15.33
CA PHE A 422 0.25 -18.00 15.28
C PHE A 422 1.61 -18.15 14.59
N TYR A 423 1.85 -17.33 13.56
CA TYR A 423 3.11 -17.29 12.84
C TYR A 423 3.62 -15.85 12.74
N TYR A 424 4.95 -15.71 12.74
CA TYR A 424 5.65 -14.44 12.60
C TYR A 424 6.66 -14.54 11.45
N PRO A 425 6.72 -13.55 10.54
CA PRO A 425 7.73 -13.56 9.50
C PRO A 425 9.13 -13.34 10.12
N PRO A 426 10.21 -13.72 9.44
CA PRO A 426 11.56 -13.35 9.87
C PRO A 426 11.74 -11.85 10.05
N LYS A 427 11.05 -11.06 9.21
CA LYS A 427 11.08 -9.60 9.22
C LYS A 427 9.69 -9.05 8.90
N ALA A 428 9.25 -8.02 9.63
CA ALA A 428 7.94 -7.40 9.42
C ALA A 428 7.87 -6.57 8.14
N GLU A 429 6.68 -6.54 7.54
CA GLU A 429 6.31 -5.62 6.47
C GLU A 429 5.65 -4.38 7.07
N GLN A 430 6.27 -3.22 6.94
CA GLN A 430 5.87 -2.02 7.69
C GLN A 430 4.65 -1.30 7.10
N ASN A 431 4.32 -1.55 5.84
CA ASN A 431 3.20 -0.89 5.15
C ASN A 431 2.69 -1.72 3.96
N CYS A 432 1.58 -1.27 3.38
CA CYS A 432 0.93 -1.90 2.24
C CYS A 432 1.80 -1.87 0.96
N ASN A 433 2.66 -0.86 0.82
CA ASN A 433 3.44 -0.62 -0.40
C ASN A 433 4.50 -1.69 -0.63
N ASN A 434 5.02 -2.32 0.43
CA ASN A 434 6.02 -3.38 0.28
C ASN A 434 5.47 -4.59 -0.49
N CYS A 435 4.19 -4.91 -0.30
CA CYS A 435 3.52 -6.02 -1.00
C CYS A 435 2.81 -5.56 -2.28
N HIS A 436 2.08 -4.43 -2.22
CA HIS A 436 1.23 -3.97 -3.32
C HIS A 436 1.89 -2.94 -4.24
N MET A 437 3.09 -2.46 -3.93
CA MET A 437 3.88 -1.62 -4.85
C MET A 437 5.32 -2.16 -4.92
N PRO A 438 5.52 -3.44 -5.29
CA PRO A 438 6.84 -4.06 -5.28
C PRO A 438 7.81 -3.26 -6.16
N LEU A 439 9.08 -3.29 -5.80
CA LEU A 439 10.11 -2.61 -6.59
C LEU A 439 10.23 -3.27 -7.97
N GLN A 440 10.23 -2.44 -9.01
CA GLN A 440 10.51 -2.84 -10.38
C GLN A 440 11.73 -2.09 -10.91
N LYS A 441 12.46 -2.72 -11.83
CA LYS A 441 13.58 -2.08 -12.51
C LYS A 441 13.07 -0.88 -13.31
N MET A 442 13.80 0.22 -13.22
CA MET A 442 13.54 1.42 -14.02
C MET A 442 14.05 1.20 -15.44
N GLU A 443 13.18 1.36 -16.44
CA GLU A 443 13.51 1.23 -17.85
C GLU A 443 13.47 2.60 -18.53
N ASP A 444 12.29 3.23 -18.55
CA ASP A 444 12.04 4.47 -19.28
C ASP A 444 12.03 5.72 -18.38
N ASP A 445 11.85 5.56 -17.06
CA ASP A 445 11.83 6.65 -16.09
C ASP A 445 13.21 7.35 -15.92
N PHE A 446 13.20 8.49 -15.21
CA PHE A 446 14.44 9.19 -14.79
C PHE A 446 14.62 9.32 -13.28
N ALA A 447 13.61 8.96 -12.48
CA ALA A 447 13.54 9.28 -11.05
C ALA A 447 13.76 8.06 -10.12
N GLY A 448 14.20 6.94 -10.68
CA GLY A 448 14.51 5.74 -9.91
C GLY A 448 15.69 5.95 -8.96
N LYS A 449 15.74 5.11 -7.92
CA LYS A 449 16.84 5.08 -6.95
C LYS A 449 17.29 3.65 -6.71
N ARG A 450 18.53 3.47 -6.23
CA ARG A 450 18.99 2.17 -5.75
C ARG A 450 18.37 1.88 -4.38
N TYR A 451 17.87 0.67 -4.18
CA TYR A 451 17.34 0.19 -2.91
C TYR A 451 18.14 -1.02 -2.46
N GLY A 452 18.62 -1.01 -1.21
CA GLY A 452 19.41 -2.12 -0.66
C GLY A 452 20.65 -2.43 -1.51
N THR A 453 20.83 -3.70 -1.85
CA THR A 453 21.95 -4.22 -2.66
C THR A 453 21.66 -4.23 -4.17
N ASN A 454 20.57 -3.60 -4.63
CA ASN A 454 20.25 -3.57 -6.05
C ASN A 454 21.22 -2.67 -6.82
N ASP A 455 21.85 -3.21 -7.87
CA ASP A 455 22.75 -2.46 -8.74
C ASP A 455 21.99 -1.55 -9.73
N ALA A 456 20.74 -1.90 -10.05
CA ALA A 456 19.87 -1.13 -10.92
C ALA A 456 19.11 -0.02 -10.17
N LEU A 457 18.72 1.02 -10.91
CA LEU A 457 17.74 2.00 -10.42
C LEU A 457 16.35 1.34 -10.44
N MET A 458 15.60 1.50 -9.36
CA MET A 458 14.28 0.91 -9.18
C MET A 458 13.23 2.00 -8.93
N VAL A 459 11.99 1.69 -9.27
CA VAL A 459 10.79 2.46 -8.95
C VAL A 459 9.74 1.53 -8.31
N HIS A 460 8.78 2.10 -7.58
CA HIS A 460 7.66 1.32 -7.07
C HIS A 460 6.69 1.00 -8.21
N ASN A 461 6.25 -0.26 -8.32
CA ASN A 461 5.30 -0.67 -9.33
C ASN A 461 3.89 -0.11 -9.02
N HIS A 462 3.32 0.63 -9.97
CA HIS A 462 1.99 1.24 -9.86
C HIS A 462 0.88 0.41 -10.54
N LEU A 463 1.14 -0.84 -10.91
CA LEU A 463 0.10 -1.79 -11.30
C LEU A 463 -0.78 -2.21 -10.12
N PHE A 464 -0.24 -2.13 -8.90
CA PHE A 464 -0.88 -2.59 -7.67
C PHE A 464 -1.28 -4.08 -7.72
N PRO A 465 -0.34 -5.02 -7.92
CA PRO A 465 -0.66 -6.44 -8.00
C PRO A 465 -1.42 -6.89 -6.74
N ALA A 466 -2.50 -7.63 -6.98
CA ALA A 466 -3.56 -7.99 -6.05
C ALA A 466 -4.47 -9.05 -6.71
N ALA A 467 -5.67 -9.27 -6.17
CA ALA A 467 -6.59 -10.31 -6.63
C ALA A 467 -7.43 -9.95 -7.89
N ASN A 468 -7.44 -8.71 -8.38
CA ASN A 468 -8.39 -8.29 -9.41
C ASN A 468 -8.01 -8.72 -10.84
N THR A 469 -8.21 -10.00 -11.16
CA THR A 469 -8.08 -10.53 -12.53
C THR A 469 -9.28 -10.18 -13.42
N GLY A 470 -10.45 -9.90 -12.83
CA GLY A 470 -11.70 -9.71 -13.55
C GLY A 470 -11.75 -8.42 -14.36
N VAL A 471 -11.44 -7.27 -13.74
CA VAL A 471 -11.47 -5.97 -14.44
C VAL A 471 -10.44 -5.93 -15.57
N ALA A 472 -9.21 -6.39 -15.30
CA ALA A 472 -8.16 -6.47 -16.32
C ALA A 472 -8.58 -7.36 -17.51
N HIS A 473 -9.26 -8.48 -17.25
CA HIS A 473 -9.76 -9.36 -18.31
C HIS A 473 -10.84 -8.68 -19.16
N LEU A 474 -11.82 -8.04 -18.52
CA LEU A 474 -12.91 -7.33 -19.23
C LEU A 474 -12.38 -6.20 -20.14
N LEU A 475 -11.24 -5.62 -19.79
CA LEU A 475 -10.56 -4.58 -20.55
C LEU A 475 -9.51 -5.12 -21.55
N GLY A 476 -9.32 -6.43 -21.63
CA GLY A 476 -8.38 -7.07 -22.55
C GLY A 476 -6.90 -7.01 -22.13
N PHE A 477 -6.58 -6.68 -20.87
CA PHE A 477 -5.21 -6.54 -20.39
C PHE A 477 -4.61 -7.87 -19.92
N THR A 478 -4.22 -8.70 -20.88
CA THR A 478 -3.65 -10.05 -20.64
C THR A 478 -2.44 -10.04 -19.70
N ASN A 479 -1.53 -9.07 -19.85
CA ASN A 479 -0.35 -8.93 -18.99
C ASN A 479 -0.71 -8.59 -17.53
N ALA A 480 -1.70 -7.71 -17.32
CA ALA A 480 -2.19 -7.40 -15.99
C ALA A 480 -2.90 -8.61 -15.35
N VAL A 481 -3.73 -9.34 -16.12
CA VAL A 481 -4.33 -10.61 -15.66
C VAL A 481 -3.26 -11.60 -15.21
N LYS A 482 -2.18 -11.75 -15.98
CA LYS A 482 -1.06 -12.62 -15.63
C LYS A 482 -0.38 -12.16 -14.34
N ALA A 483 -0.05 -10.88 -14.20
CA ALA A 483 0.59 -10.34 -13.01
C ALA A 483 -0.26 -10.55 -11.74
N HIS A 484 -1.57 -10.29 -11.82
CA HIS A 484 -2.51 -10.55 -10.73
C HIS A 484 -2.64 -12.05 -10.40
N SER A 485 -2.69 -12.91 -11.42
CA SER A 485 -2.76 -14.37 -11.25
C SER A 485 -1.49 -14.91 -10.59
N ASP A 486 -0.32 -14.44 -11.00
CA ASP A 486 0.96 -14.85 -10.41
C ASP A 486 1.10 -14.34 -8.97
N PHE A 487 0.54 -13.17 -8.65
CA PHE A 487 0.47 -12.66 -7.27
C PHE A 487 -0.41 -13.54 -6.37
N LEU A 488 -1.54 -14.06 -6.88
CA LEU A 488 -2.43 -14.94 -6.14
C LEU A 488 -1.80 -16.31 -5.81
N LYS A 489 -0.98 -16.86 -6.71
CA LYS A 489 -0.38 -18.20 -6.55
C LYS A 489 0.47 -18.31 -5.28
N GLY A 490 0.21 -19.38 -4.51
CA GLY A 490 0.88 -19.64 -3.25
C GLY A 490 0.56 -18.65 -2.13
N SER A 491 -0.49 -17.83 -2.28
CA SER A 491 -1.04 -17.03 -1.18
C SER A 491 -1.84 -17.88 -0.18
N VAL A 492 -2.39 -19.00 -0.66
CA VAL A 492 -2.97 -20.06 0.17
C VAL A 492 -2.25 -21.37 -0.12
N ARG A 493 -2.40 -22.33 0.78
CA ARG A 493 -2.02 -23.73 0.60
C ARG A 493 -3.24 -24.61 0.82
N VAL A 494 -3.34 -25.68 0.04
CA VAL A 494 -4.28 -26.79 0.26
C VAL A 494 -3.47 -27.98 0.74
N ASP A 495 -3.91 -28.65 1.81
CA ASP A 495 -3.29 -29.87 2.31
C ASP A 495 -4.37 -30.92 2.64
N ILE A 496 -4.30 -32.08 1.98
CA ILE A 496 -5.07 -33.26 2.37
C ILE A 496 -4.36 -33.88 3.58
N ILE A 497 -4.74 -33.43 4.78
CA ILE A 497 -4.02 -33.75 6.00
C ILE A 497 -4.30 -35.17 6.47
N GLY A 498 -5.55 -35.61 6.39
CA GLY A 498 -5.98 -36.83 7.06
C GLY A 498 -7.30 -37.36 6.58
N ILE A 499 -7.61 -38.57 7.03
CA ILE A 499 -8.90 -39.21 6.80
C ILE A 499 -9.40 -39.83 8.10
N LYS A 500 -10.71 -39.83 8.31
CA LYS A 500 -11.38 -40.48 9.44
C LYS A 500 -12.34 -41.55 8.93
N GLU A 501 -12.35 -42.71 9.58
CA GLU A 501 -13.34 -43.75 9.30
C GLU A 501 -14.66 -43.46 10.03
N GLY A 502 -15.80 -43.59 9.35
CA GLY A 502 -17.14 -43.41 9.94
C GLY A 502 -17.87 -42.13 9.54
N GLY A 503 -17.19 -41.17 8.90
CA GLY A 503 -17.81 -39.95 8.36
C GLY A 503 -18.22 -38.90 9.41
N THR A 504 -17.77 -39.05 10.65
CA THR A 504 -18.04 -38.08 11.74
C THR A 504 -16.77 -37.36 12.15
N ILE A 505 -16.91 -36.14 12.70
CA ILE A 505 -15.76 -35.34 13.14
C ILE A 505 -15.05 -35.93 14.36
N ASP A 506 -15.75 -36.68 15.22
CA ASP A 506 -15.20 -37.24 16.46
C ASP A 506 -14.39 -38.54 16.24
N ALA A 507 -14.41 -39.07 15.02
CA ALA A 507 -13.66 -40.28 14.70
C ALA A 507 -12.13 -40.01 14.72
N PRO A 508 -11.31 -41.00 15.13
CA PRO A 508 -9.86 -40.84 15.15
C PRO A 508 -9.29 -40.47 13.78
N LEU A 509 -8.40 -39.47 13.76
CA LEU A 509 -7.72 -39.05 12.55
C LEU A 509 -6.60 -40.01 12.17
N ILE A 510 -6.64 -40.50 10.92
CA ILE A 510 -5.50 -41.18 10.29
C ILE A 510 -4.74 -40.12 9.49
N GLY A 511 -3.66 -39.59 10.06
CA GLY A 511 -2.83 -38.54 9.47
C GLY A 511 -1.57 -38.27 10.29
N PRO A 512 -0.64 -37.43 9.79
CA PRO A 512 -0.70 -36.72 8.52
C PRO A 512 -0.43 -37.68 7.35
N LEU A 513 -1.25 -37.66 6.31
CA LEU A 513 -1.12 -38.56 5.15
C LEU A 513 0.11 -38.24 4.31
N ARG A 514 0.70 -39.27 3.68
CA ARG A 514 1.92 -39.26 2.84
C ARG A 514 3.25 -39.40 3.60
N PRO A 515 4.19 -40.22 3.09
CA PRO A 515 4.05 -41.03 1.86
C PRO A 515 3.07 -42.20 2.04
N ASN A 516 2.83 -42.61 3.29
CA ASN A 516 1.92 -43.69 3.63
C ASN A 516 0.47 -43.20 3.72
N VAL A 517 -0.45 -44.05 3.29
CA VAL A 517 -1.90 -43.84 3.32
C VAL A 517 -2.58 -45.16 3.70
N PRO A 518 -3.74 -45.15 4.37
CA PRO A 518 -4.48 -46.38 4.66
C PRO A 518 -5.09 -46.98 3.38
N ALA A 519 -5.27 -48.29 3.36
CA ALA A 519 -6.16 -48.93 2.39
C ALA A 519 -7.62 -48.66 2.77
N LEU A 520 -8.40 -48.17 1.80
CA LEU A 520 -9.81 -47.88 2.02
C LEU A 520 -10.66 -49.13 1.79
N LYS A 521 -11.68 -49.29 2.63
CA LYS A 521 -12.58 -50.44 2.59
C LYS A 521 -13.83 -50.10 1.79
N ARG A 522 -14.23 -51.00 0.90
CA ARG A 522 -15.48 -50.91 0.15
C ARG A 522 -16.69 -50.86 1.09
N GLY A 523 -17.72 -50.12 0.71
CA GLY A 523 -18.94 -49.90 1.50
C GLY A 523 -18.75 -49.01 2.74
N LYS A 524 -17.52 -48.70 3.13
CA LYS A 524 -17.25 -47.85 4.30
C LYS A 524 -17.29 -46.37 3.95
N LYS A 525 -17.73 -45.60 4.94
CA LYS A 525 -17.84 -44.16 4.90
C LYS A 525 -16.61 -43.53 5.53
N TYR A 526 -16.12 -42.45 4.94
CA TYR A 526 -14.94 -41.73 5.37
C TYR A 526 -15.16 -40.21 5.34
N LEU A 527 -14.39 -39.50 6.16
CA LEU A 527 -14.28 -38.05 6.17
C LEU A 527 -12.85 -37.65 5.78
N LEU A 528 -12.70 -36.89 4.70
CA LEU A 528 -11.42 -36.27 4.33
C LEU A 528 -11.29 -34.93 5.03
N GLU A 529 -10.13 -34.71 5.62
CA GLU A 529 -9.76 -33.46 6.26
C GLU A 529 -8.87 -32.65 5.32
N ILE A 530 -9.35 -31.48 4.90
CA ILE A 530 -8.63 -30.58 4.00
C ILE A 530 -8.30 -29.29 4.76
N VAL A 531 -7.02 -28.93 4.81
CA VAL A 531 -6.58 -27.68 5.45
C VAL A 531 -6.34 -26.62 4.38
N LEU A 532 -6.99 -25.46 4.55
CA LEU A 532 -6.74 -24.24 3.78
C LEU A 532 -5.91 -23.27 4.63
N ARG A 533 -4.67 -23.00 4.23
CA ARG A 533 -3.73 -22.19 5.03
C ARG A 533 -3.28 -20.93 4.28
N THR A 534 -3.50 -19.74 4.81
CA THR A 534 -2.94 -18.50 4.22
C THR A 534 -1.41 -18.50 4.31
N VAL A 535 -0.66 -17.80 3.48
CA VAL A 535 0.82 -17.88 3.57
C VAL A 535 1.46 -16.51 3.49
N LYS A 536 1.15 -15.76 2.42
CA LYS A 536 1.83 -14.49 2.09
C LYS A 536 1.06 -13.26 2.57
N LEU A 537 -0.16 -13.40 3.05
CA LEU A 537 -1.05 -12.26 3.29
C LEU A 537 -0.82 -11.62 4.65
N GLY A 538 -0.84 -10.29 4.69
CA GLY A 538 -0.88 -9.49 5.91
C GLY A 538 -2.29 -9.11 6.35
N HIS A 539 -3.33 -9.46 5.60
CA HIS A 539 -4.74 -9.28 5.94
C HIS A 539 -5.52 -10.57 5.59
N PRO A 540 -6.76 -10.74 6.07
CA PRO A 540 -7.56 -11.92 5.75
C PRO A 540 -7.69 -12.23 4.25
N LEU A 541 -7.89 -13.51 3.95
CA LEU A 541 -8.25 -14.04 2.63
C LEU A 541 -9.71 -14.50 2.66
N THR A 542 -10.62 -13.98 1.85
CA THR A 542 -10.47 -12.86 0.92
C THR A 542 -10.57 -11.52 1.62
N GLN A 543 -10.29 -10.42 0.93
CA GLN A 543 -10.71 -9.10 1.42
C GLN A 543 -11.08 -8.16 0.26
N GLY A 544 -11.47 -6.93 0.59
CA GLY A 544 -12.06 -5.99 -0.35
C GLY A 544 -13.51 -6.36 -0.56
N THR A 545 -13.83 -6.74 -1.78
CA THR A 545 -15.19 -7.14 -2.19
C THR A 545 -15.43 -8.61 -1.82
N ALA A 546 -15.27 -8.95 -0.54
CA ALA A 546 -15.35 -10.32 -0.01
C ALA A 546 -16.74 -10.96 -0.18
N ASP A 547 -17.75 -10.13 -0.47
CA ASP A 547 -19.12 -10.49 -0.82
C ASP A 547 -19.29 -10.97 -2.28
N SER A 548 -18.46 -10.45 -3.19
CA SER A 548 -18.55 -10.73 -4.64
C SER A 548 -17.40 -11.57 -5.19
N ASN A 549 -16.27 -11.65 -4.48
CA ASN A 549 -15.18 -12.55 -4.82
C ASN A 549 -15.68 -14.00 -4.68
N GLU A 550 -15.46 -14.83 -5.70
CA GLU A 550 -15.86 -16.22 -5.70
C GLU A 550 -14.61 -17.09 -5.51
N LEU A 551 -14.39 -17.55 -4.29
CA LEU A 551 -13.32 -18.48 -3.94
C LEU A 551 -13.93 -19.75 -3.41
N TRP A 552 -13.53 -20.88 -3.99
CA TRP A 552 -14.13 -22.16 -3.66
C TRP A 552 -13.13 -23.29 -3.75
N VAL A 553 -13.44 -24.35 -3.01
CA VAL A 553 -12.75 -25.63 -3.11
C VAL A 553 -13.39 -26.45 -4.22
N ASP A 554 -12.58 -26.86 -5.19
CA ASP A 554 -12.94 -27.79 -6.26
C ASP A 554 -12.27 -29.15 -5.98
N GLY A 555 -13.08 -30.18 -5.75
CA GLY A 555 -12.62 -31.52 -5.39
C GLY A 555 -13.17 -32.60 -6.32
N THR A 556 -12.34 -33.59 -6.65
CA THR A 556 -12.72 -34.77 -7.46
C THR A 556 -12.12 -36.05 -6.88
N LEU A 557 -12.95 -37.07 -6.73
CA LEU A 557 -12.59 -38.43 -6.35
C LEU A 557 -12.77 -39.35 -7.56
N ARG A 558 -11.69 -39.98 -8.04
CA ARG A 558 -11.70 -40.79 -9.26
C ARG A 558 -11.04 -42.15 -9.02
N SER A 559 -11.67 -43.22 -9.50
CA SER A 559 -11.10 -44.57 -9.60
C SER A 559 -11.07 -44.95 -11.08
N GLY A 560 -9.88 -45.10 -11.65
CA GLY A 560 -9.70 -45.19 -13.10
C GLY A 560 -10.26 -43.98 -13.85
N GLN A 561 -11.25 -44.20 -14.72
CA GLN A 561 -11.99 -43.12 -15.40
C GLN A 561 -13.27 -42.72 -14.66
N LYS A 562 -13.74 -43.51 -13.67
CA LYS A 562 -15.01 -43.28 -12.97
C LYS A 562 -14.85 -42.22 -11.87
N VAL A 563 -15.63 -41.13 -11.91
CA VAL A 563 -15.75 -40.22 -10.77
C VAL A 563 -16.77 -40.77 -9.78
N VAL A 564 -16.34 -40.81 -8.54
CA VAL A 564 -17.13 -41.31 -7.41
C VAL A 564 -17.38 -40.25 -6.35
N GLY A 565 -16.85 -39.03 -6.54
CA GLY A 565 -17.16 -37.87 -5.71
C GLY A 565 -16.75 -36.56 -6.36
N ARG A 566 -17.51 -35.48 -6.15
CA ARG A 566 -17.32 -34.16 -6.77
C ARG A 566 -17.82 -33.03 -5.86
N THR A 567 -17.12 -31.90 -5.84
CA THR A 567 -17.55 -30.63 -5.23
C THR A 567 -16.90 -29.44 -5.97
N GLY A 568 -17.54 -28.29 -6.11
CA GLY A 568 -16.93 -27.15 -6.82
C GLY A 568 -17.03 -27.20 -8.35
N GLY A 569 -17.80 -28.16 -8.89
CA GLY A 569 -18.05 -28.27 -10.33
C GLY A 569 -18.84 -27.09 -10.89
N LEU A 570 -18.53 -26.72 -12.13
CA LEU A 570 -19.23 -25.68 -12.87
C LEU A 570 -20.48 -26.27 -13.53
N GLY A 571 -21.61 -25.58 -13.39
CA GLY A 571 -22.85 -25.87 -14.11
C GLY A 571 -23.12 -24.84 -15.20
N ASP A 572 -24.40 -24.62 -15.49
CA ASP A 572 -24.86 -23.64 -16.49
C ASP A 572 -24.23 -22.26 -16.28
N TYR A 573 -23.91 -21.59 -17.38
CA TYR A 573 -23.28 -20.26 -17.40
C TYR A 573 -21.94 -20.19 -16.63
N ASN A 574 -21.28 -21.33 -16.42
CA ASN A 574 -20.08 -21.48 -15.58
C ASN A 574 -20.31 -21.08 -14.10
N ARG A 575 -21.51 -21.32 -13.58
CA ARG A 575 -21.84 -21.11 -12.16
C ARG A 575 -21.23 -22.22 -11.30
N VAL A 576 -20.55 -21.86 -10.22
CA VAL A 576 -20.02 -22.83 -9.26
C VAL A 576 -21.16 -23.50 -8.50
N ASP A 577 -21.00 -24.79 -8.18
CA ASP A 577 -21.93 -25.54 -7.33
C ASP A 577 -22.20 -24.79 -6.01
N PRO A 578 -23.45 -24.39 -5.69
CA PRO A 578 -23.75 -23.66 -4.47
C PRO A 578 -23.49 -24.46 -3.19
N TRP A 579 -23.35 -25.78 -3.28
CA TRP A 579 -22.99 -26.65 -2.15
C TRP A 579 -21.48 -26.83 -1.97
N SER A 580 -20.66 -26.03 -2.66
CA SER A 580 -19.21 -26.04 -2.45
C SER A 580 -18.83 -25.28 -1.18
N HIS A 581 -17.66 -25.56 -0.64
CA HIS A 581 -17.09 -24.70 0.39
C HIS A 581 -16.57 -23.41 -0.23
N PHE A 582 -17.14 -22.26 0.18
CA PHE A 582 -16.72 -20.93 -0.25
C PHE A 582 -16.00 -20.18 0.88
N VAL A 583 -14.88 -19.55 0.53
CA VAL A 583 -14.10 -18.67 1.42
C VAL A 583 -14.48 -17.21 1.11
N ASN A 584 -15.61 -16.77 1.65
CA ASN A 584 -16.20 -15.46 1.40
C ASN A 584 -16.98 -14.91 2.61
N VAL A 585 -17.55 -13.71 2.46
CA VAL A 585 -18.54 -13.18 3.41
C VAL A 585 -19.91 -13.22 2.74
N TYR A 586 -20.84 -13.98 3.28
CA TYR A 586 -22.18 -14.09 2.71
C TYR A 586 -23.10 -13.02 3.29
N MET A 587 -23.18 -11.87 2.64
CA MET A 587 -23.94 -10.70 3.12
C MET A 587 -25.41 -10.78 2.75
N LEU A 588 -26.28 -10.39 3.69
CA LEU A 588 -27.72 -10.29 3.54
C LEU A 588 -28.22 -8.84 3.66
N ASP A 589 -29.35 -8.57 3.01
CA ASP A 589 -30.19 -7.40 3.26
C ASP A 589 -31.16 -7.64 4.45
N ARG A 590 -31.96 -6.63 4.79
CA ARG A 590 -32.95 -6.68 5.88
C ARG A 590 -34.09 -7.67 5.66
N HIS A 591 -34.29 -8.10 4.42
CA HIS A 591 -35.36 -9.03 4.03
C HIS A 591 -34.84 -10.47 3.89
N GLY A 592 -33.54 -10.71 4.13
CA GLY A 592 -32.91 -12.01 4.00
C GLY A 592 -32.53 -12.36 2.57
N ASN A 593 -32.47 -11.40 1.64
CA ASN A 593 -31.90 -11.62 0.31
C ASN A 593 -30.38 -11.48 0.36
N ARG A 594 -29.66 -12.26 -0.45
CA ARG A 594 -28.21 -12.09 -0.61
C ARG A 594 -27.92 -10.75 -1.31
N ILE A 595 -26.91 -10.04 -0.82
CA ILE A 595 -26.30 -8.92 -1.56
C ILE A 595 -25.59 -9.50 -2.79
N ASP A 596 -26.22 -9.38 -3.96
CA ASP A 596 -25.80 -10.03 -5.21
C ASP A 596 -25.51 -9.04 -6.36
N ARG A 597 -25.73 -7.74 -6.10
CA ARG A 597 -25.56 -6.63 -7.05
C ARG A 597 -24.47 -5.64 -6.63
N ARG A 598 -23.79 -5.92 -5.52
CA ARG A 598 -22.87 -5.00 -4.84
C ARG A 598 -23.53 -3.65 -4.56
N ASN A 599 -24.73 -3.71 -4.01
CA ASN A 599 -25.61 -2.63 -3.58
C ASN A 599 -25.33 -2.28 -2.10
N PRO A 600 -24.35 -1.42 -1.78
CA PRO A 600 -23.91 -1.16 -0.41
C PRO A 600 -25.00 -0.55 0.49
N GLN A 601 -25.97 0.16 -0.10
CA GLN A 601 -27.10 0.74 0.62
C GLN A 601 -28.02 -0.29 1.29
N ASP A 602 -28.01 -1.54 0.82
CA ASP A 602 -28.86 -2.59 1.37
C ASP A 602 -28.11 -3.55 2.30
N ILE A 603 -26.79 -3.39 2.44
CA ILE A 603 -25.97 -4.21 3.33
C ILE A 603 -26.51 -4.11 4.77
N PHE A 604 -26.75 -5.27 5.38
CA PHE A 604 -27.34 -5.34 6.70
C PHE A 604 -26.57 -6.25 7.66
N THR A 605 -26.43 -7.54 7.37
CA THR A 605 -25.75 -8.51 8.25
C THR A 605 -25.11 -9.64 7.44
N PRO A 606 -23.95 -10.19 7.87
CA PRO A 606 -23.48 -11.47 7.33
C PRO A 606 -24.38 -12.63 7.82
N LEU A 607 -24.59 -13.61 6.95
CA LEU A 607 -25.03 -14.96 7.32
C LEU A 607 -23.87 -15.75 7.95
N TYR A 608 -22.71 -15.71 7.30
CA TYR A 608 -21.45 -16.28 7.78
C TYR A 608 -20.25 -15.48 7.26
N ASN A 609 -19.10 -15.67 7.88
CA ASN A 609 -17.81 -15.13 7.44
C ASN A 609 -16.76 -16.23 7.45
N HIS A 610 -16.35 -16.70 6.27
CA HIS A 610 -15.31 -17.71 6.10
C HIS A 610 -13.97 -17.11 5.68
N GLN A 611 -13.72 -15.80 5.91
CA GLN A 611 -12.41 -15.23 5.66
C GLN A 611 -11.37 -15.86 6.59
N ILE A 612 -10.22 -16.26 6.04
CA ILE A 612 -9.12 -16.86 6.79
C ILE A 612 -8.11 -15.77 7.17
N PRO A 613 -7.81 -15.54 8.47
CA PRO A 613 -6.86 -14.52 8.89
C PRO A 613 -5.41 -14.73 8.39
N PRO A 614 -4.55 -13.70 8.47
CA PRO A 614 -3.11 -13.81 8.24
C PRO A 614 -2.49 -14.84 9.18
N GLY A 615 -1.71 -15.77 8.65
CA GLY A 615 -1.09 -16.75 9.54
C GLY A 615 -2.05 -17.83 10.07
N ALA A 616 -3.33 -17.81 9.71
CA ALA A 616 -4.31 -18.79 10.14
C ALA A 616 -4.66 -19.84 9.06
N ALA A 617 -5.34 -20.90 9.51
CA ALA A 617 -5.85 -21.99 8.69
C ALA A 617 -7.37 -22.17 8.92
N GLN A 618 -8.00 -22.91 8.02
CA GLN A 618 -9.36 -23.43 8.14
C GLN A 618 -9.37 -24.91 7.78
N VAL A 619 -10.20 -25.72 8.44
CA VAL A 619 -10.40 -27.13 8.12
C VAL A 619 -11.72 -27.29 7.37
N VAL A 620 -11.72 -28.11 6.32
CA VAL A 620 -12.93 -28.41 5.54
C VAL A 620 -13.11 -29.92 5.50
N HIS A 621 -14.27 -30.38 5.97
CA HIS A 621 -14.61 -31.79 6.08
C HIS A 621 -15.41 -32.27 4.86
N TYR A 622 -14.92 -33.30 4.18
CA TYR A 622 -15.62 -33.91 3.03
C TYR A 622 -15.98 -35.37 3.27
N GLU A 623 -17.26 -35.70 3.17
CA GLU A 623 -17.75 -37.05 3.37
C GLU A 623 -17.92 -37.79 2.04
N PHE A 624 -17.51 -39.06 2.02
CA PHE A 624 -17.79 -39.98 0.92
C PHE A 624 -17.89 -41.43 1.42
N THR A 625 -18.60 -42.27 0.67
CA THR A 625 -18.61 -43.73 0.83
C THR A 625 -17.83 -44.37 -0.31
N VAL A 626 -16.91 -45.29 0.01
CA VAL A 626 -16.18 -46.06 -1.00
C VAL A 626 -17.17 -47.01 -1.70
N PRO A 627 -17.41 -46.88 -3.02
CA PRO A 627 -18.34 -47.78 -3.71
C PRO A 627 -17.91 -49.26 -3.64
N GLU A 628 -18.89 -50.16 -3.56
CA GLU A 628 -18.69 -51.62 -3.49
C GLU A 628 -18.08 -52.21 -4.77
N ASP A 629 -18.18 -51.50 -5.89
CA ASP A 629 -17.72 -51.96 -7.19
C ASP A 629 -16.32 -51.42 -7.57
N LEU A 630 -15.64 -50.72 -6.65
CA LEU A 630 -14.30 -50.20 -6.95
C LEU A 630 -13.26 -51.31 -7.06
N ASN A 631 -12.57 -51.34 -8.19
CA ASN A 631 -11.53 -52.30 -8.55
C ASN A 631 -10.19 -51.64 -8.92
N GLU A 632 -10.09 -50.32 -8.79
CA GLU A 632 -8.86 -49.55 -8.99
C GLU A 632 -8.63 -48.59 -7.80
N PRO A 633 -7.38 -48.15 -7.54
CA PRO A 633 -7.09 -47.12 -6.54
C PRO A 633 -7.94 -45.86 -6.67
N LEU A 634 -8.20 -45.20 -5.54
CA LEU A 634 -8.97 -43.96 -5.49
C LEU A 634 -8.05 -42.75 -5.44
N LYS A 635 -7.99 -41.99 -6.53
CA LYS A 635 -7.31 -40.69 -6.59
C LYS A 635 -8.23 -39.57 -6.10
N VAL A 636 -7.70 -38.73 -5.22
CA VAL A 636 -8.36 -37.58 -4.61
C VAL A 636 -7.59 -36.33 -5.03
N ASP A 637 -8.24 -35.42 -5.73
CA ASP A 637 -7.66 -34.16 -6.17
C ASP A 637 -8.48 -32.99 -5.60
N PHE A 638 -7.83 -32.06 -4.91
CA PHE A 638 -8.45 -30.83 -4.41
C PHE A 638 -7.69 -29.60 -4.89
N LYS A 639 -8.45 -28.58 -5.29
CA LYS A 639 -7.95 -27.30 -5.78
C LYS A 639 -8.66 -26.17 -5.06
N PHE A 640 -7.96 -25.07 -4.84
CA PHE A 640 -8.57 -23.84 -4.37
C PHE A 640 -8.52 -22.79 -5.47
N ASN A 641 -9.70 -22.41 -5.94
CA ASN A 641 -9.88 -21.56 -7.11
C ASN A 641 -10.33 -20.15 -6.71
N TYR A 642 -9.93 -19.17 -7.51
CA TYR A 642 -10.36 -17.78 -7.40
C TYR A 642 -10.96 -17.29 -8.71
N ARG A 643 -12.14 -16.66 -8.63
CA ARG A 643 -12.73 -15.83 -9.69
C ARG A 643 -13.20 -14.51 -9.09
N LYS A 644 -12.88 -13.39 -9.74
CA LYS A 644 -13.12 -12.06 -9.18
C LYS A 644 -14.60 -11.76 -8.90
N PHE A 645 -15.48 -12.19 -9.79
CA PHE A 645 -16.91 -11.93 -9.71
C PHE A 645 -17.69 -13.21 -10.00
N ASP A 646 -18.70 -13.50 -9.16
CA ASP A 646 -19.59 -14.63 -9.38
C ASP A 646 -20.52 -14.43 -10.59
N THR A 647 -21.12 -15.53 -11.04
CA THR A 647 -21.95 -15.55 -12.24
C THR A 647 -23.25 -14.74 -12.08
N THR A 648 -23.85 -14.70 -10.89
CA THR A 648 -25.07 -13.90 -10.65
C THR A 648 -24.78 -12.42 -10.87
N TYR A 649 -23.70 -11.92 -10.26
CA TYR A 649 -23.34 -10.52 -10.39
C TYR A 649 -23.06 -10.15 -11.85
N MET A 650 -22.29 -10.97 -12.57
CA MET A 650 -22.00 -10.69 -13.98
C MET A 650 -23.24 -10.75 -14.88
N GLN A 651 -24.26 -11.54 -14.54
CA GLN A 651 -25.55 -11.55 -15.25
C GLN A 651 -26.38 -10.29 -14.97
N TYR A 652 -26.22 -9.63 -13.83
CA TYR A 652 -26.79 -8.30 -13.64
C TYR A 652 -26.07 -7.23 -14.48
N VAL A 653 -24.75 -7.34 -14.61
CA VAL A 653 -23.93 -6.38 -15.40
C VAL A 653 -24.16 -6.53 -16.91
N TYR A 654 -24.15 -7.76 -17.44
CA TYR A 654 -24.19 -8.04 -18.88
C TYR A 654 -25.48 -8.69 -19.39
N GLY A 655 -26.43 -8.99 -18.51
CA GLY A 655 -27.70 -9.62 -18.85
C GLY A 655 -27.77 -11.12 -18.50
N LYS A 656 -29.00 -11.63 -18.37
CA LYS A 656 -29.30 -12.98 -17.83
C LYS A 656 -28.69 -14.14 -18.63
N SER A 657 -28.42 -13.94 -19.92
CA SER A 657 -27.81 -14.96 -20.79
C SER A 657 -26.28 -14.98 -20.74
N TYR A 658 -25.65 -14.11 -19.95
CA TYR A 658 -24.20 -14.05 -19.84
C TYR A 658 -23.64 -15.34 -19.21
N THR A 659 -22.67 -15.95 -19.89
CA THR A 659 -21.84 -17.05 -19.38
C THR A 659 -20.57 -16.46 -18.80
N ASN A 660 -20.22 -16.80 -17.56
CA ASN A 660 -19.09 -16.20 -16.88
C ASN A 660 -17.75 -16.73 -17.41
N THR A 661 -17.09 -15.93 -18.26
CA THR A 661 -15.78 -16.22 -18.86
C THR A 661 -14.61 -15.60 -18.11
N LEU A 662 -14.84 -14.98 -16.94
CA LEU A 662 -13.75 -14.38 -16.17
C LEU A 662 -12.70 -15.44 -15.78
N PRO A 663 -11.41 -15.06 -15.70
CA PRO A 663 -10.33 -16.00 -15.40
C PRO A 663 -10.54 -16.69 -14.04
N ILE A 664 -10.43 -18.01 -14.05
CA ILE A 664 -10.33 -18.83 -12.83
C ILE A 664 -8.85 -19.09 -12.56
N VAL A 665 -8.36 -18.61 -11.43
CA VAL A 665 -6.97 -18.82 -11.00
C VAL A 665 -6.94 -19.96 -10.00
N GLU A 666 -6.25 -21.05 -10.34
CA GLU A 666 -5.87 -22.09 -9.39
C GLU A 666 -4.79 -21.51 -8.45
N MET A 667 -5.15 -21.24 -7.20
CA MET A 667 -4.24 -20.63 -6.22
C MET A 667 -3.31 -21.66 -5.59
N ALA A 668 -3.84 -22.86 -5.35
CA ALA A 668 -3.16 -24.02 -4.79
C ALA A 668 -3.94 -25.30 -5.07
N SER A 669 -3.25 -26.44 -5.02
CA SER A 669 -3.85 -27.76 -5.18
C SER A 669 -3.07 -28.81 -4.41
N ASP A 670 -3.74 -29.93 -4.10
CA ASP A 670 -3.13 -31.11 -3.51
C ASP A 670 -3.80 -32.40 -4.01
N SER A 671 -3.05 -33.49 -4.04
CA SER A 671 -3.49 -34.78 -4.59
C SER A 671 -2.93 -35.96 -3.80
N ILE A 672 -3.78 -36.96 -3.54
CA ILE A 672 -3.42 -38.22 -2.89
C ILE A 672 -4.14 -39.37 -3.61
N THR A 673 -3.46 -40.51 -3.75
CA THR A 673 -4.09 -41.76 -4.20
C THR A 673 -4.15 -42.75 -3.04
N PHE A 674 -5.31 -43.33 -2.79
CA PHE A 674 -5.53 -44.36 -1.78
C PHE A 674 -5.65 -45.75 -2.44
N PRO A 675 -4.97 -46.78 -1.90
CA PRO A 675 -5.27 -48.16 -2.27
C PRO A 675 -6.65 -48.57 -1.76
N ILE A 676 -7.28 -49.52 -2.44
CA ILE A 676 -8.53 -50.14 -2.01
C ILE A 676 -8.23 -51.54 -1.49
N GLU A 677 -8.76 -51.90 -0.32
CA GLU A 677 -8.56 -53.22 0.28
C GLU A 677 -9.01 -54.34 -0.67
N GLY A 678 -8.15 -55.34 -0.89
CA GLY A 678 -8.41 -56.43 -1.83
C GLY A 678 -8.25 -56.07 -3.32
N VAL A 679 -7.72 -54.88 -3.65
CA VAL A 679 -7.24 -54.55 -5.01
C VAL A 679 -5.73 -54.66 -5.03
N ASP A 680 -5.18 -55.52 -5.89
CA ASP A 680 -3.74 -55.66 -6.08
C ASP A 680 -3.22 -54.56 -7.02
N ALA A 681 -3.04 -53.36 -6.46
CA ALA A 681 -2.49 -52.21 -7.15
C ALA A 681 -1.47 -51.49 -6.26
N VAL A 682 -0.25 -51.31 -6.79
CA VAL A 682 0.81 -50.57 -6.10
C VAL A 682 0.49 -49.08 -6.14
N VAL A 683 0.26 -48.49 -4.98
CA VAL A 683 0.01 -47.06 -4.82
C VAL A 683 1.19 -46.40 -4.12
N THR A 684 1.80 -45.42 -4.79
CA THR A 684 2.90 -44.62 -4.23
C THR A 684 2.49 -43.15 -4.23
N ASN A 685 2.59 -42.50 -3.07
CA ASN A 685 2.43 -41.06 -2.95
C ASN A 685 3.79 -40.41 -2.66
N ALA A 686 4.07 -39.28 -3.31
CA ALA A 686 5.22 -38.47 -2.95
C ALA A 686 5.09 -37.96 -1.50
N PRO A 687 6.20 -37.79 -0.76
CA PRO A 687 6.17 -37.09 0.53
C PRO A 687 5.53 -35.70 0.39
N SER A 688 4.81 -35.26 1.43
CA SER A 688 4.26 -33.90 1.44
C SER A 688 5.40 -32.87 1.36
N PRO A 689 5.27 -31.79 0.56
CA PRO A 689 6.23 -30.69 0.56
C PRO A 689 6.17 -29.85 1.84
N ILE A 690 5.17 -30.10 2.71
CA ILE A 690 4.99 -29.42 3.99
C ILE A 690 5.60 -30.28 5.09
N ILE A 691 6.46 -29.67 5.91
CA ILE A 691 7.09 -30.36 7.03
C ILE A 691 6.06 -30.80 8.08
N PRO A 692 6.18 -32.00 8.67
CA PRO A 692 5.12 -32.62 9.48
C PRO A 692 4.57 -31.75 10.61
N TRP A 693 5.43 -31.03 11.34
CA TRP A 693 4.98 -30.21 12.47
C TRP A 693 4.08 -29.05 12.01
N GLN A 694 4.35 -28.46 10.83
CA GLN A 694 3.52 -27.38 10.29
C GLN A 694 2.15 -27.91 9.90
N ARG A 695 2.09 -29.12 9.34
CA ARG A 695 0.82 -29.75 8.96
C ARG A 695 -0.10 -29.97 10.16
N TRP A 696 0.45 -30.51 11.25
CA TRP A 696 -0.28 -30.63 12.51
C TRP A 696 -0.68 -29.27 13.11
N ASN A 697 0.23 -28.30 13.06
CA ASN A 697 -0.05 -26.97 13.60
C ASN A 697 -1.13 -26.25 12.80
N ASP A 698 -1.10 -26.31 11.47
CA ASP A 698 -2.11 -25.71 10.59
C ASP A 698 -3.48 -26.39 10.80
N TYR A 699 -3.52 -27.72 10.92
CA TYR A 699 -4.76 -28.45 11.26
C TYR A 699 -5.31 -28.04 12.64
N GLY A 700 -4.45 -27.99 13.66
CA GLY A 700 -4.83 -27.56 15.00
C GLY A 700 -5.30 -26.11 15.07
N ILE A 701 -4.69 -25.21 14.28
CA ILE A 701 -5.12 -23.79 14.21
C ILE A 701 -6.53 -23.68 13.62
N GLY A 702 -6.83 -24.39 12.53
CA GLY A 702 -8.16 -24.36 11.93
C GLY A 702 -9.23 -24.83 12.91
N LEU A 703 -9.01 -25.99 13.53
CA LEU A 703 -9.91 -26.54 14.56
C LEU A 703 -10.04 -25.64 15.80
N PHE A 704 -8.98 -24.96 16.22
CA PHE A 704 -9.04 -24.03 17.35
C PHE A 704 -9.89 -22.77 17.05
N LEU A 705 -9.85 -22.31 15.80
CA LEU A 705 -10.60 -21.12 15.37
C LEU A 705 -12.09 -21.42 15.18
N GLU A 706 -12.44 -22.63 14.74
CA GLU A 706 -13.83 -23.09 14.61
C GLU A 706 -14.41 -23.56 15.96
N GLY A 707 -13.60 -24.26 16.78
CA GLY A 707 -14.08 -24.83 18.03
C GLY A 707 -14.38 -23.81 19.13
N ASP A 708 -15.55 -23.87 19.74
CA ASP A 708 -15.93 -23.07 20.91
C ASP A 708 -16.67 -23.92 21.98
N LYS A 709 -17.85 -23.48 22.45
CA LYS A 709 -18.67 -24.17 23.45
C LYS A 709 -19.76 -25.00 22.79
N GLY A 710 -20.44 -25.86 23.55
CA GLY A 710 -21.56 -26.64 23.04
C GLY A 710 -21.13 -27.66 22.00
N SER A 711 -21.79 -27.67 20.83
CA SER A 711 -21.55 -28.64 19.75
C SER A 711 -20.17 -28.52 19.10
N GLU A 712 -19.50 -27.38 19.21
CA GLU A 712 -18.18 -27.11 18.62
C GLU A 712 -17.02 -27.56 19.52
N LYS A 713 -17.32 -28.02 20.75
CA LYS A 713 -16.29 -28.47 21.71
C LYS A 713 -15.44 -29.63 21.17
N GLY A 714 -15.98 -30.44 20.26
CA GLY A 714 -15.25 -31.55 19.62
C GLY A 714 -14.01 -31.09 18.85
N GLU A 715 -14.04 -29.90 18.25
CA GLU A 715 -12.91 -29.36 17.49
C GLU A 715 -11.78 -28.88 18.42
N LEU A 716 -12.09 -28.32 19.59
CA LEU A 716 -11.08 -27.97 20.59
C LEU A 716 -10.31 -29.20 21.10
N ILE A 717 -11.00 -30.34 21.28
CA ILE A 717 -10.37 -31.61 21.68
C ILE A 717 -9.40 -32.08 20.57
N GLN A 718 -9.80 -31.96 19.31
CA GLN A 718 -8.95 -32.32 18.18
C GLN A 718 -7.77 -31.35 18.01
N ALA A 719 -7.98 -30.06 18.26
CA ALA A 719 -6.92 -29.06 18.27
C ALA A 719 -5.88 -29.36 19.36
N GLU A 720 -6.34 -29.74 20.57
CA GLU A 720 -5.46 -30.20 21.66
C GLU A 720 -4.58 -31.39 21.20
N HIS A 721 -5.20 -32.39 20.56
CA HIS A 721 -4.45 -33.54 20.03
C HIS A 721 -3.41 -33.10 18.99
N ALA A 722 -3.80 -32.26 18.02
CA ALA A 722 -2.91 -31.77 16.98
C ALA A 722 -1.71 -31.00 17.57
N PHE A 723 -1.92 -30.12 18.54
CA PHE A 723 -0.83 -29.37 19.17
C PHE A 723 0.08 -30.24 20.06
N LYS A 724 -0.44 -31.33 20.65
CA LYS A 724 0.41 -32.35 21.31
C LYS A 724 1.34 -33.04 20.30
N GLU A 725 0.89 -33.32 19.08
CA GLU A 725 1.76 -33.84 18.02
C GLU A 725 2.85 -32.83 17.62
N VAL A 726 2.51 -31.54 17.57
CA VAL A 726 3.51 -30.47 17.35
C VAL A 726 4.56 -30.45 18.48
N GLU A 727 4.14 -30.59 19.73
CA GLU A 727 5.04 -30.67 20.90
C GLU A 727 5.97 -31.89 20.80
N LYS A 728 5.43 -33.08 20.48
CA LYS A 728 6.21 -34.32 20.27
C LYS A 728 7.26 -34.18 19.16
N LEU A 729 6.99 -33.36 18.15
CA LEU A 729 7.91 -33.06 17.06
C LEU A 729 8.98 -32.01 17.42
N GLY A 730 9.12 -31.65 18.70
CA GLY A 730 10.20 -30.79 19.17
C GLY A 730 9.96 -29.30 18.90
N ARG A 731 8.70 -28.86 18.75
CA ARG A 731 8.37 -27.46 18.42
C ARG A 731 7.66 -26.77 19.58
N ALA A 732 8.19 -25.61 19.98
CA ALA A 732 7.61 -24.75 21.02
C ALA A 732 6.20 -24.24 20.67
N ASP A 733 5.86 -24.21 19.38
CA ASP A 733 4.53 -23.86 18.86
C ASP A 733 3.43 -24.77 19.45
N GLY A 734 3.75 -26.05 19.71
CA GLY A 734 2.82 -27.03 20.29
C GLY A 734 2.32 -26.63 21.68
N PRO A 735 3.18 -26.58 22.71
CA PRO A 735 2.76 -26.16 24.05
C PRO A 735 2.25 -24.72 24.09
N LEU A 736 2.75 -23.81 23.23
CA LEU A 736 2.23 -22.45 23.14
C LEU A 736 0.77 -22.41 22.67
N ASN A 737 0.40 -23.23 21.68
CA ASN A 737 -0.97 -23.31 21.19
C ASN A 737 -1.88 -24.16 22.09
N LEU A 738 -1.34 -25.16 22.79
CA LEU A 738 -2.05 -25.82 23.89
C LEU A 738 -2.47 -24.83 24.98
N ALA A 739 -1.59 -23.90 25.35
CA ALA A 739 -1.95 -22.84 26.29
C ALA A 739 -3.15 -22.00 25.81
N ARG A 740 -3.29 -21.75 24.50
CA ARG A 740 -4.46 -21.06 23.94
C ARG A 740 -5.74 -21.90 24.08
N VAL A 741 -5.66 -23.19 23.78
CA VAL A 741 -6.79 -24.13 23.95
C VAL A 741 -7.23 -24.15 25.42
N TYR A 742 -6.29 -24.40 26.34
CA TYR A 742 -6.57 -24.48 27.76
C TYR A 742 -7.13 -23.17 28.33
N LEU A 743 -6.61 -22.02 27.90
CA LEU A 743 -7.13 -20.72 28.31
C LEU A 743 -8.57 -20.52 27.82
N LYS A 744 -8.88 -20.92 26.56
CA LYS A 744 -10.24 -20.84 26.00
C LYS A 744 -11.22 -21.76 26.75
N GLU A 745 -10.75 -22.91 27.22
CA GLU A 745 -11.52 -23.84 28.06
C GLU A 745 -11.59 -23.42 29.55
N GLY A 746 -10.86 -22.40 29.98
CA GLY A 746 -10.78 -21.95 31.38
C GLY A 746 -9.87 -22.81 32.28
N ARG A 747 -9.01 -23.65 31.70
CA ARG A 747 -8.06 -24.53 32.40
C ARG A 747 -6.75 -23.79 32.70
N LEU A 748 -6.76 -22.94 33.74
CA LEU A 748 -5.65 -22.01 34.01
C LEU A 748 -4.36 -22.70 34.44
N GLU A 749 -4.43 -23.74 35.29
CA GLU A 749 -3.24 -24.50 35.71
C GLU A 749 -2.55 -25.18 34.51
N ASP A 750 -3.34 -25.81 33.64
CA ASP A 750 -2.85 -26.43 32.40
C ASP A 750 -2.24 -25.39 31.46
N THR A 751 -2.84 -24.19 31.40
CA THR A 751 -2.32 -23.06 30.63
C THR A 751 -0.92 -22.69 31.11
N VAL A 752 -0.73 -22.47 32.42
CA VAL A 752 0.58 -22.15 33.01
C VAL A 752 1.59 -23.27 32.75
N ALA A 753 1.20 -24.53 32.97
CA ALA A 753 2.06 -25.67 32.72
C ALA A 753 2.52 -25.74 31.26
N ALA A 754 1.62 -25.46 30.31
CA ALA A 754 1.95 -25.42 28.89
C ALA A 754 2.90 -24.24 28.55
N LEU A 755 2.67 -23.04 29.09
CA LEU A 755 3.55 -21.89 28.89
C LEU A 755 4.97 -22.14 29.45
N GLN A 756 5.08 -22.77 30.62
CA GLN A 756 6.37 -23.16 31.20
C GLN A 756 7.12 -24.16 30.31
N ARG A 757 6.42 -25.10 29.68
CA ARG A 757 7.04 -26.01 28.70
C ARG A 757 7.48 -25.24 27.48
N ALA A 758 6.63 -24.39 26.90
CA ALA A 758 6.94 -23.58 25.71
C ALA A 758 8.18 -22.68 25.89
N ALA A 759 8.40 -22.14 27.10
CA ALA A 759 9.56 -21.33 27.45
C ALA A 759 10.88 -22.12 27.58
N LYS A 760 10.81 -23.45 27.78
CA LYS A 760 11.97 -24.34 27.98
C LYS A 760 12.49 -24.98 26.69
N PHE A 761 11.80 -24.82 25.56
CA PHE A 761 12.26 -25.31 24.26
C PHE A 761 13.50 -24.55 23.78
N ASP A 762 14.24 -25.15 22.86
CA ASP A 762 15.34 -24.51 22.12
C ASP A 762 15.09 -24.57 20.60
N PRO A 763 14.84 -23.43 19.92
CA PRO A 763 14.62 -22.11 20.51
C PRO A 763 13.29 -22.03 21.28
N PRO A 764 13.19 -21.15 22.29
CA PRO A 764 11.95 -20.99 23.06
C PRO A 764 10.83 -20.38 22.22
N ALA A 765 9.58 -20.55 22.67
CA ALA A 765 8.45 -19.84 22.09
C ALA A 765 8.61 -18.31 22.21
N PRO A 766 7.98 -17.51 21.31
CA PRO A 766 8.14 -16.07 21.33
C PRO A 766 7.73 -15.44 22.66
N ARG A 767 8.68 -14.75 23.30
CA ARG A 767 8.51 -14.14 24.63
C ARG A 767 7.29 -13.23 24.76
N TRP A 768 6.93 -12.51 23.70
CA TRP A 768 5.78 -11.60 23.70
C TRP A 768 4.44 -12.35 23.70
N THR A 769 4.33 -13.48 23.01
CA THR A 769 3.13 -14.32 23.04
C THR A 769 2.98 -14.99 24.40
N ILE A 770 4.10 -15.44 24.99
CA ILE A 770 4.12 -16.00 26.36
C ILE A 770 3.68 -14.93 27.37
N ALA A 771 4.25 -13.72 27.31
CA ALA A 771 3.88 -12.61 28.18
C ALA A 771 2.39 -12.26 28.03
N TRP A 772 1.85 -12.28 26.82
CA TRP A 772 0.42 -11.99 26.60
C TRP A 772 -0.47 -13.04 27.27
N LEU A 773 -0.17 -14.33 27.09
CA LEU A 773 -0.94 -15.41 27.72
C LEU A 773 -0.77 -15.41 29.25
N ASN A 774 0.43 -15.16 29.77
CA ASN A 774 0.67 -14.98 31.20
C ASN A 774 -0.13 -13.80 31.76
N GLY A 775 -0.17 -12.67 31.05
CA GLY A 775 -0.95 -11.50 31.43
C GLY A 775 -2.45 -11.81 31.54
N LEU A 776 -2.99 -12.55 30.57
CA LEU A 776 -4.39 -13.00 30.62
C LEU A 776 -4.66 -13.96 31.79
N VAL A 777 -3.77 -14.92 32.04
CA VAL A 777 -3.90 -15.86 33.17
C VAL A 777 -3.82 -15.12 34.51
N ASN A 778 -2.84 -14.23 34.68
CA ASN A 778 -2.66 -13.43 35.89
C ASN A 778 -3.88 -12.55 36.15
N LYS A 779 -4.43 -11.92 35.11
CA LYS A 779 -5.66 -11.13 35.19
C LYS A 779 -6.84 -11.98 35.68
N GLN A 780 -7.04 -13.18 35.10
CA GLN A 780 -8.13 -14.08 35.52
C GLN A 780 -7.96 -14.60 36.95
N ASN A 781 -6.73 -14.80 37.42
CA ASN A 781 -6.43 -15.19 38.81
C ASN A 781 -6.49 -14.01 39.81
N GLY A 782 -6.68 -12.77 39.34
CA GLY A 782 -6.67 -11.57 40.18
C GLY A 782 -5.26 -11.05 40.54
N TYR A 783 -4.20 -11.60 39.95
CA TYR A 783 -2.82 -11.11 40.05
C TYR A 783 -2.61 -9.92 39.11
N LEU A 784 -3.30 -8.82 39.43
CA LEU A 784 -3.44 -7.68 38.52
C LEU A 784 -2.11 -6.92 38.31
N ASP A 785 -1.25 -6.83 39.32
CA ASP A 785 0.03 -6.12 39.22
C ASP A 785 1.01 -6.88 38.31
N GLU A 786 1.00 -8.21 38.38
CA GLU A 786 1.73 -9.10 37.49
C GLU A 786 1.19 -9.02 36.05
N ALA A 787 -0.13 -9.01 35.88
CA ALA A 787 -0.75 -8.83 34.56
C ALA A 787 -0.39 -7.47 33.93
N ILE A 788 -0.42 -6.39 34.70
CA ILE A 788 0.03 -5.05 34.27
C ILE A 788 1.48 -5.10 33.79
N LYS A 789 2.37 -5.76 34.54
CA LYS A 789 3.78 -5.90 34.18
C LYS A 789 3.95 -6.65 32.86
N GLU A 790 3.25 -7.78 32.69
CA GLU A 790 3.32 -8.59 31.47
C GLU A 790 2.86 -7.81 30.24
N PHE A 791 1.69 -7.16 30.29
CA PHE A 791 1.20 -6.36 29.16
C PHE A 791 2.08 -5.14 28.88
N THR A 792 2.60 -4.49 29.92
CA THR A 792 3.53 -3.36 29.76
C THR A 792 4.82 -3.80 29.08
N SER A 793 5.38 -4.97 29.45
CA SER A 793 6.60 -5.49 28.85
C SER A 793 6.49 -5.69 27.34
N ILE A 794 5.31 -6.12 26.85
CA ILE A 794 5.06 -6.28 25.41
C ILE A 794 5.11 -4.93 24.69
N LEU A 795 4.47 -3.91 25.26
CA LEU A 795 4.28 -2.62 24.60
C LEU A 795 5.56 -1.75 24.66
N GLU A 796 6.32 -1.86 25.75
CA GLU A 796 7.36 -0.89 26.12
C GLU A 796 8.78 -1.44 26.05
N ASP A 797 9.01 -2.74 26.30
CA ASP A 797 10.37 -3.29 26.27
C ASP A 797 10.97 -3.25 24.86
N ARG A 798 12.28 -3.02 24.78
CA ARG A 798 13.05 -3.06 23.54
C ARG A 798 14.29 -3.92 23.73
N TYR A 799 14.59 -4.76 22.75
CA TYR A 799 15.66 -5.74 22.79
C TYR A 799 16.06 -6.14 21.35
N PRO A 800 17.28 -6.68 21.15
CA PRO A 800 17.86 -6.83 19.81
C PRO A 800 17.01 -7.60 18.80
N GLU A 801 16.28 -8.63 19.24
CA GLU A 801 15.41 -9.40 18.34
C GLU A 801 14.31 -8.55 17.70
N LEU A 802 13.67 -7.63 18.46
CA LEU A 802 12.63 -6.76 17.89
C LEU A 802 13.20 -5.82 16.83
N GLU A 803 14.39 -5.26 17.07
CA GLU A 803 15.03 -4.35 16.12
C GLU A 803 15.45 -5.10 14.85
N GLN A 804 16.05 -6.28 14.99
CA GLN A 804 16.48 -7.12 13.88
C GLN A 804 15.29 -7.54 12.99
N ARG A 805 14.15 -7.86 13.62
CA ARG A 805 12.93 -8.32 12.93
C ARG A 805 11.98 -7.17 12.56
N MET A 806 12.28 -5.94 12.99
CA MET A 806 11.44 -4.74 12.86
C MET A 806 10.05 -4.88 13.49
N PHE A 807 9.98 -5.52 14.65
CA PHE A 807 8.74 -5.68 15.42
C PHE A 807 8.55 -4.53 16.41
N HIS A 808 7.33 -4.02 16.47
CA HIS A 808 6.95 -2.85 17.27
C HIS A 808 5.56 -3.02 17.85
N PHE A 809 5.42 -3.79 18.94
CA PHE A 809 4.12 -4.11 19.55
C PHE A 809 3.42 -2.93 20.24
N SER A 810 4.03 -1.75 20.32
CA SER A 810 3.41 -0.53 20.86
C SER A 810 2.14 -0.06 20.13
N LYS A 811 1.79 -0.71 19.01
CA LYS A 811 0.55 -0.47 18.26
C LYS A 811 -0.45 -1.63 18.35
N ASP A 812 -0.20 -2.65 19.15
CA ASP A 812 -1.17 -3.73 19.40
C ASP A 812 -2.30 -3.21 20.29
N TYR A 813 -3.33 -2.63 19.69
CA TYR A 813 -4.40 -2.02 20.48
C TYR A 813 -5.23 -3.04 21.26
N GLU A 814 -5.17 -4.33 20.94
CA GLU A 814 -5.80 -5.37 21.76
C GLU A 814 -5.01 -5.55 23.07
N VAL A 815 -3.68 -5.57 23.02
CA VAL A 815 -2.85 -5.61 24.24
C VAL A 815 -2.95 -4.29 25.03
N ILE A 816 -3.05 -3.14 24.35
CA ILE A 816 -3.28 -1.85 25.00
C ILE A 816 -4.64 -1.85 25.73
N ASN A 817 -5.68 -2.41 25.12
CA ASN A 817 -7.00 -2.55 25.73
C ASN A 817 -6.95 -3.47 26.96
N GLU A 818 -6.26 -4.61 26.87
CA GLU A 818 -6.07 -5.51 28.01
C GLU A 818 -5.34 -4.83 29.18
N LEU A 819 -4.28 -4.08 28.89
CA LEU A 819 -3.59 -3.28 29.91
C LEU A 819 -4.50 -2.21 30.52
N GLY A 820 -5.24 -1.47 29.69
CA GLY A 820 -6.19 -0.44 30.16
C GLY A 820 -7.28 -1.02 31.05
N GLN A 821 -7.83 -2.18 30.69
CA GLN A 821 -8.85 -2.86 31.49
C GLN A 821 -8.27 -3.38 32.81
N THR A 822 -7.06 -3.95 32.79
CA THR A 822 -6.40 -4.48 33.98
C THR A 822 -6.07 -3.34 34.98
N LEU A 823 -5.61 -2.19 34.49
CA LEU A 823 -5.42 -0.98 35.30
C LEU A 823 -6.75 -0.50 35.92
N PHE A 824 -7.84 -0.54 35.15
CA PHE A 824 -9.16 -0.18 35.66
C PHE A 824 -9.64 -1.15 36.75
N GLU A 825 -9.45 -2.45 36.57
CA GLU A 825 -9.75 -3.47 37.59
C GLU A 825 -8.89 -3.26 38.85
N ARG A 826 -7.60 -2.96 38.69
CA ARG A 826 -6.69 -2.66 39.80
C ARG A 826 -7.12 -1.43 40.60
N ALA A 827 -7.62 -0.39 39.91
CA ALA A 827 -8.18 0.80 40.55
C ALA A 827 -9.42 0.51 41.42
N LYS A 828 -10.21 -0.52 41.08
CA LYS A 828 -11.37 -0.93 41.88
C LYS A 828 -10.98 -1.57 43.22
N LEU A 829 -9.73 -2.03 43.38
CA LEU A 829 -9.20 -2.53 44.64
C LEU A 829 -8.73 -1.40 45.58
N GLU A 830 -8.45 -0.20 45.05
CA GLU A 830 -7.93 0.94 45.82
C GLU A 830 -9.05 1.83 46.43
N ARG A 831 -10.25 1.29 46.71
CA ARG A 831 -11.39 2.09 47.23
C ARG A 831 -11.09 2.84 48.53
N GLY A 832 -10.17 2.32 49.34
CA GLY A 832 -9.71 2.95 50.58
C GLY A 832 -8.63 4.03 50.38
N ASN A 833 -8.03 4.13 49.19
CA ASN A 833 -6.99 5.11 48.87
C ASN A 833 -7.35 5.84 47.57
N ARG A 834 -8.02 6.98 47.72
CA ARG A 834 -8.51 7.78 46.59
C ARG A 834 -7.39 8.26 45.66
N GLU A 835 -6.20 8.55 46.18
CA GLU A 835 -5.07 9.02 45.38
C GLU A 835 -4.56 7.91 44.45
N ARG A 836 -4.29 6.73 45.00
CA ARG A 836 -3.89 5.54 44.21
C ARG A 836 -4.97 5.11 43.23
N GLN A 837 -6.24 5.15 43.65
CA GLN A 837 -7.34 4.87 42.73
C GLN A 837 -7.33 5.83 41.53
N GLN A 838 -7.17 7.13 41.77
CA GLN A 838 -7.10 8.11 40.68
C GLN A 838 -5.88 7.93 39.78
N GLU A 839 -4.73 7.54 40.32
CA GLU A 839 -3.53 7.21 39.55
C GLU A 839 -3.81 6.10 38.52
N PHE A 840 -4.35 4.96 38.97
CA PHE A 840 -4.68 3.84 38.09
C PHE A 840 -5.78 4.18 37.08
N LEU A 841 -6.81 4.94 37.48
CA LEU A 841 -7.86 5.40 36.55
C LEU A 841 -7.28 6.29 35.45
N LYS A 842 -6.39 7.22 35.79
CA LYS A 842 -5.71 8.09 34.80
C LYS A 842 -4.78 7.29 33.89
N ALA A 843 -4.08 6.30 34.42
CA ALA A 843 -3.25 5.38 33.63
C ALA A 843 -4.11 4.56 32.64
N ALA A 844 -5.25 4.03 33.08
CA ALA A 844 -6.20 3.33 32.21
C ALA A 844 -6.73 4.24 31.09
N VAL A 845 -7.13 5.48 31.42
CA VAL A 845 -7.54 6.48 30.42
C VAL A 845 -6.46 6.73 29.38
N ALA A 846 -5.18 6.85 29.79
CA ALA A 846 -4.08 7.05 28.87
C ALA A 846 -3.93 5.88 27.87
N ARG A 847 -4.11 4.64 28.33
CA ARG A 847 -4.08 3.46 27.45
C ARG A 847 -5.26 3.45 26.48
N PHE A 848 -6.48 3.67 26.94
CA PHE A 848 -7.65 3.70 26.03
C PHE A 848 -7.61 4.87 25.05
N LYS A 849 -7.09 6.03 25.44
CA LYS A 849 -6.82 7.13 24.50
C LYS A 849 -5.80 6.71 23.44
N LYS A 850 -4.76 5.96 23.82
CA LYS A 850 -3.80 5.42 22.86
C LYS A 850 -4.44 4.46 21.87
N THR A 851 -5.37 3.62 22.31
CA THR A 851 -6.20 2.80 21.41
C THR A 851 -6.97 3.68 20.43
N LEU A 852 -7.64 4.74 20.90
CA LEU A 852 -8.44 5.62 20.04
C LEU A 852 -7.61 6.47 19.05
N GLU A 853 -6.30 6.65 19.29
CA GLU A 853 -5.38 7.22 18.29
C GLU A 853 -5.12 6.26 17.12
N LEU A 854 -5.14 4.95 17.38
CA LEU A 854 -4.87 3.90 16.38
C LEU A 854 -6.15 3.47 15.66
N ASP A 855 -7.21 3.26 16.43
CA ASP A 855 -8.56 2.93 15.98
C ASP A 855 -9.59 3.77 16.74
N SER A 856 -9.97 4.91 16.14
CA SER A 856 -10.94 5.84 16.73
C SER A 856 -12.38 5.31 16.81
N GLU A 857 -12.61 4.09 16.32
CA GLU A 857 -13.90 3.40 16.30
C GLU A 857 -13.92 2.22 17.31
N ASN A 858 -12.89 2.10 18.16
CA ASN A 858 -12.69 0.95 19.03
C ASN A 858 -13.73 0.87 20.16
N LEU A 859 -14.54 -0.19 20.12
CA LEU A 859 -15.66 -0.40 21.04
C LEU A 859 -15.22 -0.53 22.50
N ALA A 860 -14.18 -1.32 22.76
CA ALA A 860 -13.71 -1.61 24.11
C ALA A 860 -13.17 -0.33 24.78
N ALA A 861 -12.42 0.49 24.04
CA ALA A 861 -11.91 1.76 24.55
C ALA A 861 -13.04 2.73 24.90
N HIS A 862 -14.00 2.94 23.99
CA HIS A 862 -15.15 3.82 24.26
C HIS A 862 -16.00 3.34 25.45
N TYR A 863 -16.29 2.04 25.52
CA TYR A 863 -17.03 1.47 26.63
C TYR A 863 -16.33 1.73 27.97
N ASN A 864 -15.05 1.37 28.08
CA ASN A 864 -14.31 1.54 29.34
C ASN A 864 -14.11 3.01 29.73
N LEU A 865 -13.86 3.90 28.77
CA LEU A 865 -13.77 5.34 29.05
C LEU A 865 -15.11 5.89 29.58
N SER A 866 -16.24 5.43 29.05
CA SER A 866 -17.57 5.81 29.57
C SER A 866 -17.82 5.38 31.02
N LEU A 867 -17.13 4.33 31.49
CA LEU A 867 -17.19 3.84 32.87
C LEU A 867 -16.17 4.52 33.79
N ILE A 868 -15.00 4.89 33.28
CA ILE A 868 -13.91 5.46 34.07
C ILE A 868 -14.12 6.97 34.32
N TYR A 869 -14.55 7.72 33.31
CA TYR A 869 -14.69 9.18 33.44
C TYR A 869 -15.65 9.64 34.55
N PRO A 870 -16.80 8.98 34.81
CA PRO A 870 -17.63 9.31 35.96
C PRO A 870 -16.89 9.18 37.30
N LEU A 871 -16.00 8.18 37.44
CA LEU A 871 -15.18 7.98 38.65
C LEU A 871 -14.12 9.06 38.82
N LEU A 872 -13.74 9.73 37.73
CA LEU A 872 -12.85 10.89 37.73
C LEU A 872 -13.60 12.23 37.84
N GLY A 873 -14.94 12.23 37.84
CA GLY A 873 -15.77 13.44 37.87
C GLY A 873 -16.01 14.10 36.51
N GLU A 874 -15.64 13.44 35.41
CA GLU A 874 -15.66 13.99 34.04
C GLU A 874 -16.91 13.52 33.26
N THR A 875 -18.10 13.90 33.73
CA THR A 875 -19.38 13.37 33.20
C THR A 875 -19.63 13.68 31.72
N ALA A 876 -19.16 14.81 31.21
CA ALA A 876 -19.30 15.18 29.80
C ALA A 876 -18.52 14.23 28.87
N LEU A 877 -17.28 13.90 29.22
CA LEU A 877 -16.46 12.93 28.47
C LEU A 877 -17.05 11.51 28.56
N ALA A 878 -17.65 11.16 29.71
CA ALA A 878 -18.32 9.88 29.86
C ALA A 878 -19.49 9.71 28.88
N GLU A 879 -20.31 10.76 28.73
CA GLU A 879 -21.43 10.76 27.81
C GLU A 879 -20.98 10.74 26.34
N GLU A 880 -19.94 11.50 25.98
CA GLU A 880 -19.35 11.45 24.63
C GLU A 880 -18.95 10.02 24.24
N HIS A 881 -18.26 9.31 25.14
CA HIS A 881 -17.83 7.94 24.86
C HIS A 881 -18.96 6.91 24.93
N ARG A 882 -20.00 7.15 25.74
CA ARG A 882 -21.21 6.32 25.73
C ARG A 882 -21.91 6.40 24.38
N GLN A 883 -22.09 7.61 23.85
CA GLN A 883 -22.68 7.82 22.51
C GLN A 883 -21.82 7.19 21.40
N ALA A 884 -20.50 7.33 21.49
CA ALA A 884 -19.58 6.68 20.54
C ALA A 884 -19.66 5.14 20.60
N HIS A 885 -19.75 4.56 21.80
CA HIS A 885 -19.93 3.12 21.97
C HIS A 885 -21.23 2.64 21.32
N GLU A 886 -22.37 3.30 21.58
CA GLU A 886 -23.67 2.95 20.98
C GLU A 886 -23.68 3.10 19.45
N ARG A 887 -22.99 4.13 18.93
CA ARG A 887 -22.83 4.33 17.49
C ARG A 887 -22.15 3.13 16.82
N TYR A 888 -21.02 2.69 17.36
CA TYR A 888 -20.18 1.67 16.71
C TYR A 888 -20.61 0.23 17.02
N ARG A 889 -21.38 0.01 18.11
CA ARG A 889 -21.75 -1.34 18.55
C ARG A 889 -22.61 -2.02 17.46
N PRO A 890 -22.43 -3.31 17.15
CA PRO A 890 -23.35 -4.05 16.29
C PRO A 890 -24.79 -4.04 16.82
N ASP A 891 -25.77 -4.20 15.94
CA ASP A 891 -27.14 -4.49 16.38
C ASP A 891 -27.30 -6.00 16.58
N ASP A 892 -27.27 -6.42 17.84
CA ASP A 892 -27.32 -7.83 18.21
C ASP A 892 -28.72 -8.46 17.97
N ASN A 893 -29.79 -7.64 17.85
CA ASN A 893 -31.17 -8.10 17.81
C ASN A 893 -31.77 -8.12 16.39
N ALA A 894 -31.28 -7.29 15.47
CA ALA A 894 -31.96 -7.07 14.20
C ALA A 894 -31.72 -8.18 13.15
N ARG A 895 -30.68 -9.01 13.31
CA ARG A 895 -30.22 -9.96 12.28
C ARG A 895 -31.03 -11.26 12.18
N ASP A 896 -31.60 -11.73 13.30
CA ASP A 896 -32.10 -13.11 13.40
C ASP A 896 -33.23 -13.41 12.40
N LYS A 897 -34.10 -12.42 12.15
CA LYS A 897 -35.18 -12.55 11.16
C LYS A 897 -34.64 -12.72 9.74
N ALA A 898 -33.68 -11.89 9.32
CA ALA A 898 -33.10 -11.95 7.98
C ALA A 898 -32.37 -13.28 7.75
N ILE A 899 -31.59 -13.71 8.75
CA ILE A 899 -30.89 -15.00 8.73
C ILE A 899 -31.87 -16.17 8.65
N ALA A 900 -32.90 -16.19 9.50
CA ALA A 900 -33.90 -17.27 9.52
C ALA A 900 -34.68 -17.39 8.19
N ILE A 901 -35.06 -16.26 7.59
CA ILE A 901 -35.71 -16.23 6.27
C ILE A 901 -34.76 -16.80 5.20
N HIS A 902 -33.50 -16.35 5.18
CA HIS A 902 -32.55 -16.80 4.17
C HIS A 902 -32.28 -18.30 4.29
N ARG A 903 -31.98 -18.79 5.50
CA ARG A 903 -31.69 -20.21 5.77
C ARG A 903 -32.84 -21.11 5.33
N ARG A 904 -34.08 -20.70 5.58
CA ARG A 904 -35.27 -21.46 5.13
C ARG A 904 -35.39 -21.55 3.61
N ASN A 905 -35.00 -20.49 2.90
CA ASN A 905 -35.19 -20.37 1.45
C ASN A 905 -33.98 -20.88 0.64
N ASN A 906 -32.83 -21.08 1.28
CA ASN A 906 -31.58 -21.47 0.63
C ASN A 906 -30.88 -22.61 1.39
N PRO A 907 -31.19 -23.87 1.06
CA PRO A 907 -30.62 -25.04 1.75
C PRO A 907 -29.10 -25.12 1.69
N ALA A 908 -28.47 -24.69 0.59
CA ALA A 908 -27.02 -24.74 0.45
C ALA A 908 -26.33 -23.70 1.37
N ALA A 909 -26.89 -22.49 1.45
CA ALA A 909 -26.38 -21.45 2.34
C ALA A 909 -26.68 -21.78 3.82
N ASP A 910 -27.83 -22.40 4.11
CA ASP A 910 -28.14 -22.93 5.45
C ASP A 910 -27.11 -23.98 5.89
N HIS A 911 -26.78 -24.92 5.02
CA HIS A 911 -25.75 -25.93 5.27
C HIS A 911 -24.37 -25.31 5.51
N ALA A 912 -23.97 -24.35 4.67
CA ALA A 912 -22.68 -23.67 4.82
C ALA A 912 -22.58 -22.77 6.06
N ALA A 913 -23.71 -22.39 6.67
CA ALA A 913 -23.77 -21.56 7.87
C ALA A 913 -23.86 -22.38 9.18
N GLN A 914 -23.77 -23.71 9.12
CA GLN A 914 -23.73 -24.55 10.31
C GLN A 914 -22.41 -24.38 11.06
N SER A 915 -22.44 -24.62 12.37
CA SER A 915 -21.26 -24.57 13.24
C SER A 915 -20.16 -25.54 12.79
N ILE A 916 -20.56 -26.74 12.37
CA ILE A 916 -19.69 -27.77 11.81
C ILE A 916 -20.31 -28.18 10.48
N VAL A 917 -19.54 -28.08 9.40
CA VAL A 917 -20.05 -28.35 8.04
C VAL A 917 -19.34 -29.57 7.45
N ILE A 918 -20.12 -30.61 7.09
CA ILE A 918 -19.63 -31.81 6.40
C ILE A 918 -20.17 -31.81 4.98
N TYR A 919 -19.30 -31.66 3.99
CA TYR A 919 -19.68 -31.57 2.58
C TYR A 919 -19.77 -32.96 1.94
N PRO A 920 -20.96 -33.44 1.51
CA PRO A 920 -21.10 -34.73 0.86
C PRO A 920 -20.62 -34.67 -0.61
N LEU A 921 -19.65 -35.53 -0.95
CA LEU A 921 -19.07 -35.57 -2.31
C LEU A 921 -19.92 -36.35 -3.32
N GLN A 922 -20.92 -37.11 -2.87
CA GLN A 922 -21.67 -38.08 -3.70
C GLN A 922 -23.10 -37.65 -4.04
N ARG A 923 -23.37 -36.33 -4.00
CA ARG A 923 -24.67 -35.81 -4.46
C ARG A 923 -24.83 -36.03 -5.97
N LYS A 924 -26.02 -36.46 -6.40
CA LYS A 924 -26.31 -36.75 -7.82
C LYS A 924 -26.03 -35.55 -8.72
N GLU A 925 -26.40 -34.36 -8.27
CA GLU A 925 -26.21 -33.10 -9.01
C GLU A 925 -24.73 -32.72 -9.14
N ALA A 926 -23.91 -33.07 -8.14
CA ALA A 926 -22.48 -32.78 -8.17
C ALA A 926 -21.77 -33.68 -9.19
N LEU A 927 -22.09 -34.98 -9.20
CA LEU A 927 -21.51 -35.95 -10.14
C LEU A 927 -21.87 -35.65 -11.61
N ALA A 928 -23.05 -35.06 -11.86
CA ALA A 928 -23.48 -34.67 -13.20
C ALA A 928 -22.63 -33.53 -13.84
N ARG A 929 -21.80 -32.83 -13.07
CA ARG A 929 -20.99 -31.68 -13.53
C ARG A 929 -19.59 -32.04 -14.03
N GLU A 930 -19.37 -33.30 -14.41
CA GLU A 930 -18.05 -33.83 -14.80
C GLU A 930 -17.56 -33.39 -16.21
N GLY A 931 -18.34 -32.64 -16.99
CA GLY A 931 -18.03 -32.33 -18.39
C GLY A 931 -17.73 -30.88 -18.74
N ALA A 932 -17.93 -29.92 -17.83
CA ALA A 932 -17.78 -28.50 -18.13
C ALA A 932 -16.32 -28.06 -17.93
N ALA A 933 -15.43 -28.39 -18.88
CA ALA A 933 -14.15 -27.69 -18.96
C ALA A 933 -14.44 -26.18 -19.15
N PRO A 934 -13.79 -25.27 -18.40
CA PRO A 934 -13.90 -23.85 -18.70
C PRO A 934 -13.48 -23.64 -20.15
N ALA A 935 -14.25 -22.85 -20.91
CA ALA A 935 -13.91 -22.53 -22.30
C ALA A 935 -12.44 -22.10 -22.35
N LYS A 936 -11.59 -22.92 -22.98
CA LYS A 936 -10.15 -22.62 -23.10
C LYS A 936 -10.02 -21.27 -23.80
N LEU A 937 -9.22 -20.39 -23.20
CA LEU A 937 -8.81 -19.13 -23.80
C LEU A 937 -8.33 -19.40 -25.23
N ALA A 938 -8.99 -18.81 -26.22
CA ALA A 938 -8.37 -18.60 -27.52
C ALA A 938 -7.16 -17.70 -27.25
N GLN A 939 -5.97 -18.28 -27.33
CA GLN A 939 -4.73 -17.53 -27.44
C GLN A 939 -4.77 -16.85 -28.81
N ASN A 940 -5.36 -15.66 -28.87
CA ASN A 940 -5.11 -14.77 -29.99
C ASN A 940 -3.79 -14.06 -29.66
N GLU A 941 -2.75 -14.45 -30.40
CA GLU A 941 -1.44 -13.80 -30.47
C GLU A 941 -1.54 -12.31 -30.82
#